data_AF-A0A3Q0GZX7-F1
#
_entry.id   AF-A0A3Q0GZX7-F1
#
_cell.length_a   1.000
_cell.length_b   1.000
_cell.length_c   1.000
_cell.angle_alpha   90.00
_cell.angle_beta   90.00
_cell.angle_gamma   90.00
#
_symmetry.space_group_name_H-M   'P 1'
#
loop_
_entity.id
_entity.type
_entity.pdbx_description
1 polymer ?
#
loop_
_entity_poly.entity_id
_entity_poly.type
_entity_poly.pdbx_seq_one_letter_code
_entity_poly.pdbx_strand_id
1 'polypeptide(L)'
;MRGITAMMNVLSVLVQPKDMLLLEKNKEPAKEQNCTTPHLFCYPAQSNFSGTKYPLSWIRKIKARELCPVRIPGKWFVLLDAAAFVSTSPLDLTVHTADFVAISFYKIFGFPTGLGALLVNNEIAPFLRKIYFGGGTAAAYLAGEDFYSPRQSIAERFEDGTVSFLDIIALKHGFDALERLTGGMENIKQHTFALAHYTYTVLSTLKYTNGAPVVHIYSDTDFSNPDVQGPIINFNVLDENGDIIGYSQVDKMASLYNIHVRTGCFCNTGACQQHLGISNEDIKRNLQAGHMCGDDIDIIDGRPTGSVRISFGYMSTFEDAQNFLKFIIATQLSKADMKFPSQPTPTKTVTESEESPMQNDQTSCHNADVLSMKTIIADTGPWNNSSAMLKTTRWQPPETELERTRAAVFERAVPVHSSSNKPISVTNICLYPIKSCSAFEVTQWPVGNQGLLYDRNWMLVNQNGVCITQKQEPRLCLIHPSIDLKQKIMVIKAEGMDPIAIPLEENLEKERQICQSKVCAHRVQTYDCGERIADWFSEFLGRQCHLIRQSSDFKGNATQKHVKGQAPSATLSLSLVNEAQYLLINTASILYLKEQIIARLEEPLETEQLIQRFRANIVINTMEPFEEEEWAEISIGALHFQVVGPCNRCQIICIDQKSGERNKEFLQSLSNARGRKTHFGIYLMNQSSCSSSSYILSVGSPVFPMLKESTKIQCPPSNEEKASG
;
A
#
# COMPACT_ATOMS: atom_id res chain seq x y z
N MET A 1 20.88 19.79 1.76
CA MET A 1 22.21 19.95 1.16
C MET A 1 22.29 21.15 0.21
N ARG A 2 21.90 21.08 -1.08
CA ARG A 2 22.21 22.14 -2.08
C ARG A 2 21.92 23.60 -1.67
N GLY A 3 20.81 23.86 -0.96
CA GLY A 3 20.52 25.22 -0.44
C GLY A 3 21.51 25.68 0.65
N ILE A 4 21.94 24.76 1.53
CA ILE A 4 22.93 25.02 2.58
C ILE A 4 24.32 25.25 1.96
N THR A 5 24.72 24.40 1.00
CA THR A 5 26.01 24.60 0.31
C THR A 5 26.03 25.90 -0.50
N ALA A 6 24.93 26.27 -1.16
CA ALA A 6 24.78 27.58 -1.80
C ALA A 6 24.89 28.75 -0.80
N MET A 7 24.24 28.68 0.37
CA MET A 7 24.40 29.69 1.43
C MET A 7 25.84 29.79 1.97
N MET A 8 26.64 28.73 1.85
CA MET A 8 28.06 28.70 2.21
C MET A 8 29.00 29.02 1.02
N ASN A 9 28.47 29.49 -0.11
CA ASN A 9 29.20 29.71 -1.37
C ASN A 9 29.93 28.46 -1.94
N VAL A 10 29.51 27.26 -1.55
CA VAL A 10 30.06 25.98 -2.02
C VAL A 10 29.32 25.52 -3.28
N LEU A 11 29.98 25.67 -4.43
CA LEU A 11 29.49 25.19 -5.72
C LEU A 11 29.17 23.68 -5.66
N SER A 12 27.97 23.30 -6.10
CA SER A 12 27.47 21.93 -6.04
C SER A 12 27.12 21.44 -7.44
N VAL A 13 28.03 20.72 -8.08
CA VAL A 13 27.87 20.20 -9.46
C VAL A 13 27.21 18.82 -9.44
N LEU A 14 26.34 18.55 -10.43
CA LEU A 14 25.78 17.23 -10.68
C LEU A 14 26.63 16.45 -11.68
N VAL A 15 26.77 15.15 -11.46
CA VAL A 15 27.54 14.22 -12.30
C VAL A 15 26.67 12.99 -12.51
N GLN A 16 26.41 12.58 -13.75
CA GLN A 16 25.72 11.31 -14.01
C GLN A 16 26.73 10.14 -14.04
N PRO A 17 26.34 8.93 -13.64
CA PRO A 17 27.20 7.75 -13.77
C PRO A 17 27.66 7.49 -15.21
N LYS A 18 26.81 7.84 -16.19
CA LYS A 18 27.12 7.73 -17.63
C LYS A 18 28.28 8.65 -18.03
N ASP A 19 28.32 9.88 -17.51
CA ASP A 19 29.40 10.83 -17.77
C ASP A 19 30.74 10.30 -17.25
N MET A 20 30.74 9.74 -16.04
CA MET A 20 31.92 9.12 -15.42
C MET A 20 32.44 7.94 -16.24
N LEU A 21 31.56 7.05 -16.71
CA LEU A 21 31.91 5.89 -17.55
C LEU A 21 32.39 6.28 -18.96
N LEU A 22 32.00 7.46 -19.46
CA LEU A 22 32.52 8.04 -20.71
C LEU A 22 33.89 8.69 -20.50
N LEU A 23 34.06 9.48 -19.43
CA LEU A 23 35.34 10.08 -19.05
C LEU A 23 36.41 9.02 -18.76
N GLU A 24 36.04 7.89 -18.15
CA GLU A 24 36.95 6.77 -17.86
C GLU A 24 37.53 6.11 -19.13
N LYS A 25 36.90 6.29 -20.30
CA LYS A 25 37.43 5.87 -21.62
C LYS A 25 38.36 6.91 -22.25
N ASN A 26 38.17 8.19 -21.93
CA ASN A 26 38.87 9.33 -22.54
C ASN A 26 40.07 9.77 -21.69
N LYS A 27 41.22 9.09 -21.88
CA LYS A 27 42.46 9.27 -21.10
C LYS A 27 43.21 10.60 -21.37
N GLU A 28 42.61 11.74 -21.04
CA GLU A 28 43.33 13.02 -20.95
C GLU A 28 43.61 13.40 -19.47
N PRO A 29 44.88 13.39 -19.01
CA PRO A 29 45.21 13.85 -17.66
C PRO A 29 45.08 15.37 -17.56
N ALA A 30 44.44 15.84 -16.48
CA ALA A 30 44.38 17.28 -16.18
C ALA A 30 45.77 17.79 -15.73
N LYS A 31 46.24 18.90 -16.32
CA LYS A 31 47.51 19.53 -15.91
C LYS A 31 47.48 19.91 -14.43
N GLU A 32 48.56 19.62 -13.72
CA GLU A 32 48.74 20.03 -12.33
C GLU A 32 48.91 21.54 -12.21
N GLN A 33 48.31 22.10 -11.17
CA GLN A 33 48.55 23.46 -10.68
C GLN A 33 48.52 23.40 -9.15
N ASN A 34 49.46 24.08 -8.48
CA ASN A 34 49.58 24.11 -7.03
C ASN A 34 48.41 24.87 -6.39
N CYS A 35 47.27 24.19 -6.25
CA CYS A 35 46.04 24.71 -5.68
C CYS A 35 45.56 23.77 -4.57
N THR A 36 45.39 24.31 -3.36
CA THR A 36 45.05 23.56 -2.15
C THR A 36 43.55 23.49 -1.85
N THR A 37 42.71 24.15 -2.66
CA THR A 37 41.25 24.22 -2.48
C THR A 37 40.64 22.81 -2.36
N PRO A 38 39.89 22.51 -1.28
CA PRO A 38 39.30 21.19 -1.07
C PRO A 38 38.02 21.00 -1.90
N HIS A 39 37.95 19.91 -2.65
CA HIS A 39 36.76 19.46 -3.38
C HIS A 39 36.29 18.11 -2.85
N LEU A 40 34.98 17.89 -2.76
CA LEU A 40 34.39 16.64 -2.30
C LEU A 40 33.59 15.98 -3.42
N PHE A 41 33.97 14.78 -3.81
CA PHE A 41 33.20 13.92 -4.70
C PHE A 41 32.38 12.91 -3.88
N CYS A 42 31.06 12.95 -4.00
CA CYS A 42 30.16 12.04 -3.29
C CYS A 42 29.49 11.09 -4.29
N TYR A 43 29.58 9.78 -4.07
CA TYR A 43 28.81 8.80 -4.85
C TYR A 43 28.43 7.57 -4.03
N PRO A 44 27.30 6.90 -4.34
CA PRO A 44 26.98 5.61 -3.76
C PRO A 44 27.86 4.51 -4.36
N ALA A 45 28.22 3.51 -3.55
CA ALA A 45 28.86 2.29 -4.04
C ALA A 45 27.84 1.36 -4.76
N GLN A 46 26.56 1.44 -4.41
CA GLN A 46 25.48 0.67 -5.04
C GLN A 46 24.18 1.47 -5.15
N SER A 47 23.52 1.38 -6.31
CA SER A 47 22.22 1.99 -6.57
C SER A 47 21.12 1.35 -5.70
N ASN A 48 20.48 2.14 -4.82
CA ASN A 48 19.28 1.73 -4.08
C ASN A 48 18.05 1.52 -5.02
N PHE A 49 18.15 1.86 -6.31
CA PHE A 49 17.08 1.73 -7.30
C PHE A 49 17.30 0.50 -8.19
N SER A 50 18.38 0.48 -8.98
CA SER A 50 18.68 -0.54 -10.00
C SER A 50 19.60 -1.67 -9.51
N GLY A 51 20.15 -1.59 -8.30
CA GLY A 51 21.11 -2.57 -7.76
C GLY A 51 22.53 -2.47 -8.32
N THR A 52 22.75 -1.71 -9.39
CA THR A 52 24.05 -1.53 -10.03
C THR A 52 25.11 -1.03 -9.05
N LYS A 53 26.28 -1.68 -9.08
CA LYS A 53 27.46 -1.34 -8.28
C LYS A 53 28.37 -0.42 -9.09
N TYR A 54 28.77 0.70 -8.51
CA TYR A 54 29.61 1.69 -9.17
C TYR A 54 31.09 1.43 -8.86
N PRO A 55 32.03 1.61 -9.81
CA PRO A 55 33.42 1.19 -9.61
C PRO A 55 34.08 1.85 -8.39
N LEU A 56 34.57 1.03 -7.45
CA LEU A 56 35.38 1.50 -6.32
C LEU A 56 36.77 2.00 -6.77
N SER A 57 37.18 1.70 -8.00
CA SER A 57 38.36 2.28 -8.66
C SER A 57 38.25 3.81 -8.80
N TRP A 58 37.03 4.37 -8.89
CA TRP A 58 36.82 5.81 -8.98
C TRP A 58 37.37 6.56 -7.77
N ILE A 59 37.40 5.97 -6.57
CA ILE A 59 38.02 6.57 -5.37
C ILE A 59 39.48 6.95 -5.66
N ARG A 60 40.27 5.98 -6.14
CA ARG A 60 41.68 6.20 -6.49
C ARG A 60 41.82 7.19 -7.64
N LYS A 61 40.99 7.04 -8.69
CA LYS A 61 41.07 7.87 -9.91
C LYS A 61 40.71 9.34 -9.70
N ILE A 62 39.70 9.63 -8.86
CA ILE A 62 39.33 11.01 -8.47
C ILE A 62 40.47 11.64 -7.66
N LYS A 63 40.99 10.94 -6.63
CA LYS A 63 42.06 11.44 -5.76
C LYS A 63 43.37 11.67 -6.53
N ALA A 64 43.68 10.78 -7.48
CA ALA A 64 44.82 10.90 -8.40
C ALA A 64 44.57 11.82 -9.61
N ARG A 65 43.38 12.44 -9.73
CA ARG A 65 42.97 13.31 -10.85
C ARG A 65 42.95 12.65 -12.24
N GLU A 66 43.11 11.33 -12.31
CA GLU A 66 42.94 10.50 -13.52
C GLU A 66 41.50 10.55 -14.06
N LEU A 67 40.53 10.79 -13.18
CA LEU A 67 39.12 10.96 -13.51
C LEU A 67 38.66 12.28 -12.91
N CYS A 68 38.25 13.22 -13.76
CA CYS A 68 37.88 14.58 -13.36
C CYS A 68 36.48 14.93 -13.93
N PRO A 69 35.38 14.71 -13.19
CA PRO A 69 34.04 15.12 -13.65
C PRO A 69 33.90 16.64 -13.78
N VAL A 70 34.75 17.41 -13.09
CA VAL A 70 34.88 18.87 -13.25
C VAL A 70 36.37 19.21 -13.34
N ARG A 71 36.81 19.84 -14.43
CA ARG A 71 38.22 20.21 -14.66
C ARG A 71 38.62 21.48 -13.89
N ILE A 72 38.61 21.42 -12.55
CA ILE A 72 39.03 22.51 -11.64
C ILE A 72 40.29 22.15 -10.83
N PRO A 73 41.23 23.10 -10.58
CA PRO A 73 42.36 22.91 -9.66
C PRO A 73 41.92 22.74 -8.20
N GLY A 74 42.68 21.99 -7.39
CA GLY A 74 42.37 21.71 -5.98
C GLY A 74 42.63 20.25 -5.55
N LYS A 75 42.62 20.00 -4.23
CA LYS A 75 42.74 18.66 -3.62
C LYS A 75 41.36 17.99 -3.57
N TRP A 76 41.23 16.79 -4.12
CA TRP A 76 39.98 16.02 -4.12
C TRP A 76 39.93 15.01 -2.96
N PHE A 77 38.77 14.92 -2.33
CA PHE A 77 38.39 13.93 -1.33
C PHE A 77 37.15 13.16 -1.82
N VAL A 78 36.99 11.91 -1.39
CA VAL A 78 35.88 11.04 -1.82
C VAL A 78 35.03 10.54 -0.66
N LEU A 79 33.75 10.87 -0.68
CA LEU A 79 32.71 10.28 0.18
C LEU A 79 32.00 9.15 -0.57
N LEU A 80 32.08 7.96 0.00
CA LEU A 80 31.39 6.76 -0.48
C LEU A 80 30.13 6.52 0.36
N ASP A 81 28.94 6.60 -0.24
CA ASP A 81 27.74 6.01 0.37
C ASP A 81 27.75 4.51 0.13
N ALA A 82 28.31 3.79 1.10
CA ALA A 82 28.45 2.34 1.07
C ALA A 82 27.23 1.63 1.65
N ALA A 83 26.23 2.35 2.18
CA ALA A 83 25.15 1.77 2.98
C ALA A 83 24.28 0.75 2.23
N ALA A 84 24.18 0.86 0.91
CA ALA A 84 23.47 -0.10 0.05
C ALA A 84 24.36 -1.23 -0.49
N PHE A 85 25.68 -1.11 -0.35
CA PHE A 85 26.68 -2.03 -0.87
C PHE A 85 27.12 -3.02 0.21
N VAL A 86 27.49 -2.53 1.40
CA VAL A 86 27.97 -3.37 2.54
C VAL A 86 26.89 -4.23 3.20
N SER A 87 25.63 -4.10 2.77
CA SER A 87 24.57 -5.07 3.12
C SER A 87 24.77 -6.43 2.43
N THR A 88 25.42 -6.44 1.25
CA THR A 88 25.48 -7.63 0.36
C THR A 88 26.80 -7.75 -0.44
N SER A 89 27.84 -6.98 -0.09
CA SER A 89 29.15 -7.00 -0.73
C SER A 89 30.27 -6.71 0.28
N PRO A 90 31.46 -7.34 0.19
CA PRO A 90 32.62 -6.96 0.98
C PRO A 90 33.17 -5.60 0.53
N LEU A 91 33.69 -4.81 1.48
CA LEU A 91 34.36 -3.53 1.22
C LEU A 91 35.70 -3.49 1.95
N ASP A 92 36.79 -3.51 1.19
CA ASP A 92 38.16 -3.39 1.72
C ASP A 92 38.70 -1.97 1.54
N LEU A 93 38.89 -1.27 2.66
CA LEU A 93 39.41 0.11 2.69
C LEU A 93 40.94 0.19 2.62
N THR A 94 41.67 -0.94 2.72
CA THR A 94 43.11 -0.99 2.42
C THR A 94 43.37 -0.89 0.91
N VAL A 95 42.47 -1.46 0.11
CA VAL A 95 42.48 -1.35 -1.36
C VAL A 95 41.76 -0.08 -1.83
N HIS A 96 40.63 0.27 -1.22
CA HIS A 96 39.78 1.38 -1.61
C HIS A 96 39.75 2.48 -0.54
N THR A 97 40.83 3.26 -0.48
CA THR A 97 41.11 4.32 0.51
C THR A 97 40.23 5.58 0.34
N ALA A 98 38.92 5.41 0.55
CA ALA A 98 37.96 6.51 0.62
C ALA A 98 38.26 7.44 1.81
N ASP A 99 37.85 8.70 1.67
CA ASP A 99 38.08 9.73 2.70
C ASP A 99 36.98 9.71 3.76
N PHE A 100 35.75 9.45 3.32
CA PHE A 100 34.57 9.27 4.15
C PHE A 100 33.76 8.06 3.66
N VAL A 101 33.22 7.24 4.56
CA VAL A 101 32.36 6.09 4.20
C VAL A 101 31.11 6.07 5.07
N ALA A 102 29.93 6.21 4.45
CA ALA A 102 28.65 6.15 5.14
C ALA A 102 28.06 4.73 5.12
N ILE A 103 27.60 4.24 6.28
CA ILE A 103 27.09 2.88 6.51
C ILE A 103 25.75 2.95 7.27
N SER A 104 24.84 2.00 7.01
CA SER A 104 23.58 1.83 7.75
C SER A 104 23.42 0.40 8.23
N PHE A 105 23.54 0.17 9.54
CA PHE A 105 23.62 -1.19 10.11
C PHE A 105 22.32 -1.99 9.93
N TYR A 106 21.16 -1.34 10.02
CA TYR A 106 19.86 -1.98 9.76
C TYR A 106 19.74 -2.57 8.34
N LYS A 107 20.53 -2.11 7.35
CA LYS A 107 20.56 -2.70 6.00
C LYS A 107 21.37 -3.99 5.93
N ILE A 108 22.28 -4.22 6.89
CA ILE A 108 23.13 -5.42 6.97
C ILE A 108 22.38 -6.56 7.64
N PHE A 109 21.76 -6.29 8.81
CA PHE A 109 21.17 -7.33 9.68
C PHE A 109 19.81 -6.94 10.30
N GLY A 110 19.09 -5.96 9.74
CA GLY A 110 17.71 -5.62 10.09
C GLY A 110 17.50 -4.77 11.35
N PHE A 111 18.28 -5.01 12.40
CA PHE A 111 18.20 -4.33 13.70
C PHE A 111 19.61 -3.94 14.19
N PRO A 112 19.86 -2.75 14.78
CA PRO A 112 18.88 -1.75 15.20
C PRO A 112 18.55 -0.71 14.12
N THR A 113 17.29 -0.27 14.09
CA THR A 113 16.78 0.74 13.14
C THR A 113 17.11 2.16 13.60
N GLY A 114 17.74 2.96 12.73
CA GLY A 114 18.12 4.35 13.02
C GLY A 114 19.61 4.54 13.31
N LEU A 115 20.35 3.47 13.60
CA LEU A 115 21.80 3.52 13.78
C LEU A 115 22.56 3.30 12.46
N GLY A 116 23.65 4.06 12.30
CA GLY A 116 24.58 4.00 11.18
C GLY A 116 25.95 4.51 11.61
N ALA A 117 26.89 4.58 10.68
CA ALA A 117 28.23 5.09 10.95
C ALA A 117 28.75 5.94 9.79
N LEU A 118 29.63 6.89 10.12
CA LEU A 118 30.49 7.60 9.18
C LEU A 118 31.93 7.29 9.53
N LEU A 119 32.59 6.43 8.75
CA LEU A 119 34.03 6.23 8.85
C LEU A 119 34.73 7.44 8.23
N VAL A 120 35.77 7.94 8.88
CA VAL A 120 36.54 9.12 8.47
C VAL A 120 38.02 8.78 8.50
N ASN A 121 38.77 9.13 7.45
CA ASN A 121 40.24 8.99 7.47
C ASN A 121 40.85 9.90 8.57
N ASN A 122 41.68 9.32 9.45
CA ASN A 122 42.37 10.05 10.53
C ASN A 122 43.19 11.25 10.03
N GLU A 123 43.78 11.17 8.83
CA GLU A 123 44.54 12.26 8.21
C GLU A 123 43.69 13.51 7.92
N ILE A 124 42.37 13.34 7.73
CA ILE A 124 41.48 14.41 7.27
C ILE A 124 40.46 14.85 8.33
N ALA A 125 40.23 14.02 9.34
CA ALA A 125 39.30 14.33 10.44
C ALA A 125 39.56 15.68 11.13
N PRO A 126 40.81 16.19 11.27
CA PRO A 126 41.07 17.55 11.78
C PRO A 126 40.49 18.69 10.92
N PHE A 127 40.19 18.46 9.64
CA PHE A 127 39.53 19.46 8.78
C PHE A 127 38.00 19.51 8.98
N LEU A 128 37.40 18.54 9.67
CA LEU A 128 35.96 18.54 9.94
C LEU A 128 35.59 19.61 10.98
N ARG A 129 34.98 20.69 10.48
CA ARG A 129 34.43 21.79 11.29
C ARG A 129 32.92 21.63 11.45
N LYS A 130 32.46 21.58 12.69
CA LYS A 130 31.03 21.58 13.04
C LYS A 130 30.57 23.02 13.21
N ILE A 131 29.42 23.38 12.64
CA ILE A 131 28.87 24.75 12.61
C ILE A 131 27.70 24.97 13.58
N TYR A 132 27.43 23.98 14.43
CA TYR A 132 26.47 24.01 15.54
C TYR A 132 26.95 23.02 16.61
N PHE A 133 26.35 23.02 17.79
CA PHE A 133 26.59 21.98 18.79
C PHE A 133 25.29 21.57 19.49
N GLY A 134 25.12 20.27 19.74
CA GLY A 134 24.17 19.73 20.69
C GLY A 134 24.86 19.32 22.00
N GLY A 135 24.05 18.88 22.96
CA GLY A 135 24.52 18.33 24.24
C GLY A 135 25.51 17.17 24.05
N GLY A 136 26.37 16.94 25.05
CA GLY A 136 27.47 15.97 24.96
C GLY A 136 28.69 16.47 24.18
N THR A 137 28.48 17.17 23.07
CA THR A 137 29.57 17.51 22.11
C THR A 137 30.47 18.67 22.53
N ALA A 138 30.07 19.43 23.54
CA ALA A 138 30.87 20.47 24.17
C ALA A 138 31.78 19.91 25.28
N ALA A 139 32.99 20.46 25.37
CA ALA A 139 33.80 20.46 26.59
C ALA A 139 33.42 21.65 27.51
N ALA A 140 33.14 22.82 26.92
CA ALA A 140 32.60 24.00 27.60
C ALA A 140 31.85 24.91 26.62
N TYR A 141 30.89 25.70 27.11
CA TYR A 141 30.25 26.80 26.38
C TYR A 141 29.75 27.87 27.36
N LEU A 142 29.53 29.10 26.90
CA LEU A 142 28.95 30.19 27.70
C LEU A 142 27.49 30.46 27.31
N ALA A 143 26.75 31.12 28.21
CA ALA A 143 25.34 31.44 28.03
C ALA A 143 25.08 32.89 27.58
N GLY A 144 26.05 33.81 27.80
CA GLY A 144 25.94 35.24 27.44
C GLY A 144 26.88 35.68 26.31
N GLU A 145 27.72 34.78 25.80
CA GLU A 145 28.79 35.06 24.83
C GLU A 145 28.88 33.91 23.82
N ASP A 146 29.28 34.19 22.58
CA ASP A 146 29.55 33.17 21.55
C ASP A 146 30.89 32.46 21.80
N PHE A 147 30.91 31.66 22.86
CA PHE A 147 32.04 30.81 23.23
C PHE A 147 31.61 29.35 23.28
N TYR A 148 32.29 28.52 22.49
CA TYR A 148 32.13 27.07 22.45
C TYR A 148 33.49 26.40 22.31
N SER A 149 33.76 25.43 23.18
CA SER A 149 34.93 24.56 23.13
C SER A 149 34.46 23.12 22.86
N PRO A 150 34.80 22.52 21.71
CA PRO A 150 34.37 21.17 21.37
C PRO A 150 35.09 20.09 22.17
N ARG A 151 34.49 18.90 22.24
CA ARG A 151 35.19 17.68 22.66
C ARG A 151 36.40 17.38 21.76
N GLN A 152 37.45 16.85 22.39
CA GLN A 152 38.72 16.55 21.73
C GLN A 152 38.61 15.34 20.79
N SER A 153 37.89 14.29 21.19
CA SER A 153 37.61 13.16 20.31
C SER A 153 36.77 13.61 19.10
N ILE A 154 37.05 13.01 17.94
CA ILE A 154 36.28 13.25 16.71
C ILE A 154 34.86 12.67 16.85
N ALA A 155 34.70 11.51 17.50
CA ALA A 155 33.39 10.89 17.73
C ALA A 155 32.51 11.77 18.63
N GLU A 156 32.97 12.05 19.87
CA GLU A 156 32.27 12.91 20.84
C GLU A 156 31.89 14.28 20.25
N ARG A 157 32.64 14.82 19.29
CA ARG A 157 32.37 16.11 18.66
C ARG A 157 31.16 16.07 17.72
N PHE A 158 30.91 14.94 17.07
CA PHE A 158 29.83 14.79 16.07
C PHE A 158 28.66 13.90 16.53
N GLU A 159 28.78 13.25 17.69
CA GLU A 159 27.72 12.48 18.35
C GLU A 159 26.80 13.37 19.19
N ASP A 160 25.84 14.03 18.55
CA ASP A 160 24.92 14.96 19.23
C ASP A 160 23.91 14.26 20.18
N GLY A 161 23.93 14.67 21.45
CA GLY A 161 23.01 14.22 22.49
C GLY A 161 23.54 13.01 23.28
N THR A 162 22.65 12.11 23.64
CA THR A 162 23.00 10.81 24.23
C THR A 162 22.95 9.75 23.13
N VAL A 163 24.09 9.13 22.83
CA VAL A 163 24.16 8.04 21.85
C VAL A 163 23.30 6.84 22.30
N SER A 164 22.72 6.10 21.36
CA SER A 164 21.96 4.88 21.69
C SER A 164 22.92 3.73 22.01
N PHE A 165 23.45 3.73 23.23
CA PHE A 165 24.46 2.78 23.69
C PHE A 165 23.97 1.32 23.64
N LEU A 166 22.67 1.07 23.83
CA LEU A 166 22.08 -0.27 23.69
C LEU A 166 22.13 -0.76 22.23
N ASP A 167 21.77 0.11 21.28
CA ASP A 167 21.84 -0.20 19.85
C ASP A 167 23.30 -0.39 19.39
N ILE A 168 24.23 0.41 19.91
CA ILE A 168 25.67 0.29 19.62
C ILE A 168 26.22 -1.06 20.13
N ILE A 169 25.83 -1.50 21.33
CA ILE A 169 26.20 -2.83 21.86
C ILE A 169 25.59 -3.95 20.99
N ALA A 170 24.36 -3.80 20.52
CA ALA A 170 23.70 -4.76 19.65
C ALA A 170 24.43 -4.99 18.31
N LEU A 171 25.20 -4.01 17.81
CA LEU A 171 26.00 -4.16 16.59
C LEU A 171 26.96 -5.36 16.66
N LYS A 172 27.59 -5.61 17.82
CA LYS A 172 28.51 -6.74 17.97
C LYS A 172 27.77 -8.07 17.75
N HIS A 173 26.60 -8.22 18.37
CA HIS A 173 25.76 -9.41 18.20
C HIS A 173 25.26 -9.56 16.75
N GLY A 174 24.98 -8.44 16.05
CA GLY A 174 24.66 -8.43 14.63
C GLY A 174 25.80 -8.98 13.76
N PHE A 175 27.03 -8.52 13.98
CA PHE A 175 28.22 -9.02 13.26
C PHE A 175 28.56 -10.48 13.62
N ASP A 176 28.56 -10.83 14.91
CA ASP A 176 28.79 -12.21 15.39
C ASP A 176 27.79 -13.19 14.75
N ALA A 177 26.51 -12.79 14.66
CA ALA A 177 25.45 -13.61 14.07
C ALA A 177 25.58 -13.71 12.55
N LEU A 178 25.92 -12.62 11.86
CA LEU A 178 26.10 -12.60 10.40
C LEU A 178 27.24 -13.53 9.98
N GLU A 179 28.40 -13.40 10.63
CA GLU A 179 29.59 -14.21 10.35
C GLU A 179 29.30 -15.70 10.61
N ARG A 180 28.71 -16.03 11.77
CA ARG A 180 28.33 -17.41 12.14
C ARG A 180 27.30 -18.04 11.20
N LEU A 181 26.42 -17.25 10.58
CA LEU A 181 25.36 -17.75 9.70
C LEU A 181 25.79 -17.85 8.23
N THR A 182 26.79 -17.07 7.80
CA THR A 182 27.11 -16.92 6.36
C THR A 182 28.56 -17.23 5.99
N GLY A 183 29.49 -17.25 6.95
CA GLY A 183 30.93 -17.34 6.66
C GLY A 183 31.47 -16.10 5.93
N GLY A 184 30.85 -14.94 6.15
CA GLY A 184 31.33 -13.64 5.69
C GLY A 184 30.67 -13.08 4.43
N MET A 185 31.05 -11.84 4.09
CA MET A 185 30.38 -11.01 3.09
C MET A 185 30.49 -11.50 1.63
N GLU A 186 31.53 -12.27 1.29
CA GLU A 186 31.67 -12.79 -0.08
C GLU A 186 30.64 -13.90 -0.37
N ASN A 187 30.39 -14.80 0.59
CA ASN A 187 29.32 -15.79 0.48
C ASN A 187 27.95 -15.11 0.34
N ILE A 188 27.70 -14.02 1.08
CA ILE A 188 26.48 -13.21 0.93
C ILE A 188 26.40 -12.60 -0.48
N LYS A 189 27.51 -12.08 -1.02
CA LYS A 189 27.56 -11.51 -2.38
C LYS A 189 27.15 -12.56 -3.41
N GLN A 190 27.75 -13.75 -3.36
CA GLN A 190 27.46 -14.84 -4.31
C GLN A 190 26.03 -15.38 -4.16
N HIS A 191 25.58 -15.65 -2.93
CA HIS A 191 24.22 -16.14 -2.64
C HIS A 191 23.14 -15.17 -3.11
N THR A 192 23.21 -13.91 -2.69
CA THR A 192 22.19 -12.92 -3.01
C THR A 192 22.19 -12.56 -4.50
N PHE A 193 23.37 -12.55 -5.16
CA PHE A 193 23.46 -12.44 -6.60
C PHE A 193 22.84 -13.65 -7.32
N ALA A 194 23.07 -14.89 -6.87
CA ALA A 194 22.49 -16.07 -7.50
C ALA A 194 20.94 -16.05 -7.49
N LEU A 195 20.34 -15.62 -6.38
CA LEU A 195 18.88 -15.40 -6.27
C LEU A 195 18.39 -14.31 -7.24
N ALA A 196 19.11 -13.19 -7.32
CA ALA A 196 18.77 -12.09 -8.22
C ALA A 196 18.93 -12.47 -9.70
N HIS A 197 20.03 -13.10 -10.08
CA HIS A 197 20.27 -13.59 -11.43
C HIS A 197 19.18 -14.59 -11.85
N TYR A 198 18.90 -15.63 -11.05
CA TYR A 198 17.83 -16.59 -11.34
C TYR A 198 16.47 -15.91 -11.55
N THR A 199 16.09 -15.01 -10.64
CA THR A 199 14.80 -14.31 -10.71
C THR A 199 14.73 -13.39 -11.93
N TYR A 200 15.81 -12.66 -12.23
CA TYR A 200 15.94 -11.82 -13.41
C TYR A 200 15.85 -12.62 -14.72
N THR A 201 16.55 -13.75 -14.82
CA THR A 201 16.51 -14.62 -16.00
C THR A 201 15.09 -15.11 -16.26
N VAL A 202 14.40 -15.64 -15.25
CA VAL A 202 13.02 -16.13 -15.45
C VAL A 202 12.08 -14.95 -15.80
N LEU A 203 12.10 -13.86 -15.03
CA LEU A 203 11.27 -12.68 -15.31
C LEU A 203 11.43 -12.15 -16.74
N SER A 204 12.66 -12.05 -17.23
CA SER A 204 12.99 -11.55 -18.58
C SER A 204 12.49 -12.47 -19.70
N THR A 205 12.16 -13.72 -19.40
CA THR A 205 11.57 -14.68 -20.35
C THR A 205 10.04 -14.74 -20.32
N LEU A 206 9.38 -14.16 -19.30
CA LEU A 206 7.92 -14.21 -19.18
C LEU A 206 7.25 -13.34 -20.26
N LYS A 207 6.40 -13.98 -21.06
CA LYS A 207 5.66 -13.37 -22.16
C LYS A 207 4.22 -13.87 -22.20
N TYR A 208 3.32 -13.01 -22.66
CA TYR A 208 1.97 -13.37 -23.06
C TYR A 208 1.97 -14.19 -24.36
N THR A 209 0.86 -14.86 -24.67
CA THR A 209 0.67 -15.63 -25.92
C THR A 209 0.85 -14.81 -27.21
N ASN A 210 0.65 -13.49 -27.18
CA ASN A 210 0.92 -12.59 -28.30
C ASN A 210 2.42 -12.20 -28.44
N GLY A 211 3.27 -12.63 -27.51
CA GLY A 211 4.71 -12.34 -27.50
C GLY A 211 5.13 -11.09 -26.71
N ALA A 212 4.18 -10.30 -26.18
CA ALA A 212 4.47 -9.14 -25.34
C ALA A 212 5.10 -9.57 -23.98
N PRO A 213 6.06 -8.80 -23.43
CA PRO A 213 6.70 -9.12 -22.15
C PRO A 213 5.79 -8.83 -20.95
N VAL A 214 5.85 -9.67 -19.91
CA VAL A 214 5.04 -9.51 -18.68
C VAL A 214 5.59 -8.42 -17.75
N VAL A 215 6.87 -8.07 -17.87
CA VAL A 215 7.52 -7.02 -17.06
C VAL A 215 8.47 -6.17 -17.91
N HIS A 216 8.62 -4.91 -17.51
CA HIS A 216 9.69 -4.02 -17.98
C HIS A 216 10.69 -3.82 -16.83
N ILE A 217 11.94 -4.27 -16.99
CA ILE A 217 12.97 -4.26 -15.94
C ILE A 217 13.90 -3.04 -16.10
N TYR A 218 14.03 -2.25 -15.03
CA TYR A 218 14.92 -1.10 -14.95
C TYR A 218 16.28 -1.49 -14.36
N SER A 219 17.28 -1.61 -15.23
CA SER A 219 18.66 -1.95 -14.86
C SER A 219 19.67 -1.12 -15.66
N ASP A 220 20.87 -0.97 -15.11
CA ASP A 220 22.03 -0.43 -15.84
C ASP A 220 23.04 -1.55 -16.21
N THR A 221 22.69 -2.83 -15.96
CA THR A 221 23.51 -4.03 -16.24
C THR A 221 22.65 -5.18 -16.78
N ASP A 222 23.30 -6.23 -17.28
CA ASP A 222 22.69 -7.46 -17.79
C ASP A 222 22.55 -8.57 -16.72
N PHE A 223 22.83 -8.27 -15.44
CA PHE A 223 22.93 -9.24 -14.34
C PHE A 223 23.98 -10.35 -14.55
N SER A 224 24.98 -10.17 -15.43
CA SER A 224 25.99 -11.22 -15.71
C SER A 224 27.01 -11.47 -14.60
N ASN A 225 27.27 -10.50 -13.71
CA ASN A 225 28.41 -10.57 -12.77
C ASN A 225 28.09 -9.93 -11.39
N PRO A 226 28.41 -10.63 -10.26
CA PRO A 226 28.14 -10.16 -8.89
C PRO A 226 28.91 -8.91 -8.47
N ASP A 227 30.00 -8.55 -9.16
CA ASP A 227 30.81 -7.36 -8.82
C ASP A 227 30.25 -6.07 -9.44
N VAL A 228 29.43 -6.16 -10.50
CA VAL A 228 28.77 -5.00 -11.14
C VAL A 228 27.29 -4.88 -10.79
N GLN A 229 26.64 -5.96 -10.34
CA GLN A 229 25.21 -5.98 -10.03
C GLN A 229 24.95 -6.50 -8.62
N GLY A 230 24.17 -5.73 -7.85
CA GLY A 230 23.65 -6.10 -6.54
C GLY A 230 22.29 -6.82 -6.62
N PRO A 231 21.83 -7.38 -5.50
CA PRO A 231 20.68 -8.28 -5.46
C PRO A 231 19.32 -7.57 -5.45
N ILE A 232 19.19 -6.51 -6.24
CA ILE A 232 17.98 -5.70 -6.40
C ILE A 232 17.50 -5.88 -7.85
N ILE A 233 16.21 -6.17 -8.01
CA ILE A 233 15.52 -6.15 -9.30
C ILE A 233 14.38 -5.15 -9.19
N ASN A 234 14.26 -4.29 -10.19
CA ASN A 234 13.35 -3.16 -10.22
C ASN A 234 12.61 -3.16 -11.55
N PHE A 235 11.29 -3.08 -11.53
CA PHE A 235 10.45 -3.31 -12.70
C PHE A 235 9.06 -2.70 -12.54
N ASN A 236 8.37 -2.50 -13.66
CA ASN A 236 6.90 -2.43 -13.68
C ASN A 236 6.35 -3.70 -14.33
N VAL A 237 5.17 -4.14 -13.90
CA VAL A 237 4.43 -5.22 -14.55
C VAL A 237 3.64 -4.62 -15.70
N LEU A 238 3.56 -5.31 -16.83
CA LEU A 238 2.82 -4.90 -18.02
C LEU A 238 1.61 -5.80 -18.24
N ASP A 239 0.57 -5.27 -18.86
CA ASP A 239 -0.55 -6.06 -19.39
C ASP A 239 -0.23 -6.68 -20.77
N GLU A 240 -1.21 -7.36 -21.36
CA GLU A 240 -1.07 -8.00 -22.68
C GLU A 240 -0.94 -7.02 -23.85
N ASN A 241 -1.34 -5.75 -23.67
CA ASN A 241 -1.18 -4.67 -24.64
C ASN A 241 0.19 -3.99 -24.53
N GLY A 242 0.87 -4.16 -23.39
CA GLY A 242 2.11 -3.49 -23.02
C GLY A 242 1.91 -2.26 -22.12
N ASP A 243 0.68 -1.98 -21.69
CA ASP A 243 0.36 -0.91 -20.76
C ASP A 243 0.82 -1.26 -19.33
N ILE A 244 1.21 -0.25 -18.57
CA ILE A 244 1.78 -0.45 -17.23
C ILE A 244 0.68 -0.70 -16.19
N ILE A 245 0.85 -1.76 -15.41
CA ILE A 245 0.04 -2.07 -14.24
C ILE A 245 0.57 -1.29 -13.04
N GLY A 246 -0.32 -0.64 -12.31
CA GLY A 246 0.01 0.24 -11.19
C GLY A 246 0.73 -0.50 -10.04
N TYR A 247 1.78 0.11 -9.50
CA TYR A 247 2.59 -0.53 -8.44
C TYR A 247 1.79 -0.80 -7.16
N SER A 248 0.75 0.00 -6.86
CA SER A 248 -0.12 -0.19 -5.70
C SER A 248 -1.01 -1.43 -5.89
N GLN A 249 -1.53 -1.64 -7.10
CA GLN A 249 -2.22 -2.89 -7.45
C GLN A 249 -1.28 -4.09 -7.35
N VAL A 250 -0.04 -3.98 -7.84
CA VAL A 250 0.93 -5.08 -7.74
C VAL A 250 1.25 -5.42 -6.28
N ASP A 251 1.36 -4.45 -5.37
CA ASP A 251 1.52 -4.71 -3.92
C ASP A 251 0.26 -5.32 -3.28
N LYS A 252 -0.94 -4.82 -3.64
CA LYS A 252 -2.23 -5.39 -3.20
C LYS A 252 -2.39 -6.85 -3.63
N MET A 253 -1.91 -7.20 -4.83
CA MET A 253 -1.90 -8.58 -5.34
C MET A 253 -0.78 -9.41 -4.72
N ALA A 254 0.45 -8.91 -4.63
CA ALA A 254 1.58 -9.60 -3.98
C ALA A 254 1.22 -9.98 -2.53
N SER A 255 0.56 -9.07 -1.81
CA SER A 255 0.03 -9.31 -0.47
C SER A 255 -0.87 -10.55 -0.41
N LEU A 256 -1.66 -10.88 -1.45
CA LEU A 256 -2.54 -12.08 -1.45
C LEU A 256 -1.72 -13.37 -1.41
N TYR A 257 -0.51 -13.34 -1.95
CA TYR A 257 0.45 -14.44 -1.94
C TYR A 257 1.37 -14.39 -0.72
N ASN A 258 1.05 -13.56 0.29
CA ASN A 258 1.85 -13.25 1.48
C ASN A 258 3.23 -12.62 1.14
N ILE A 259 3.37 -12.03 -0.04
CA ILE A 259 4.58 -11.35 -0.50
C ILE A 259 4.47 -9.87 -0.18
N HIS A 260 5.53 -9.30 0.40
CA HIS A 260 5.65 -7.86 0.63
C HIS A 260 6.72 -7.28 -0.29
N VAL A 261 6.32 -6.43 -1.24
CA VAL A 261 7.25 -5.74 -2.16
C VAL A 261 7.60 -4.35 -1.63
N ARG A 262 8.54 -3.67 -2.29
CA ARG A 262 8.70 -2.21 -2.15
C ARG A 262 8.16 -1.53 -3.41
N THR A 263 7.56 -0.36 -3.24
CA THR A 263 7.00 0.45 -4.32
C THR A 263 7.54 1.89 -4.33
N GLY A 264 7.28 2.64 -5.41
CA GLY A 264 7.67 4.05 -5.55
C GLY A 264 9.08 4.26 -6.12
N CYS A 265 9.82 5.23 -5.59
CA CYS A 265 11.18 5.60 -6.04
C CYS A 265 12.31 5.23 -5.04
N PHE A 266 12.02 4.51 -3.96
CA PHE A 266 13.01 3.94 -3.02
C PHE A 266 14.02 4.95 -2.42
N CYS A 267 13.58 6.19 -2.19
CA CYS A 267 14.42 7.32 -1.77
C CYS A 267 15.57 7.68 -2.76
N ASN A 268 15.51 7.19 -4.01
CA ASN A 268 16.45 7.48 -5.10
C ASN A 268 15.71 8.09 -6.30
N THR A 269 15.14 9.28 -6.10
CA THR A 269 14.36 10.00 -7.12
C THR A 269 15.14 10.25 -8.40
N GLY A 270 16.46 10.47 -8.33
CA GLY A 270 17.30 10.69 -9.51
C GLY A 270 17.33 9.49 -10.47
N ALA A 271 17.54 8.28 -9.95
CA ALA A 271 17.44 7.06 -10.75
C ALA A 271 16.00 6.80 -11.21
N CYS A 272 15.00 7.06 -10.35
CA CYS A 272 13.58 6.94 -10.69
C CYS A 272 13.22 7.79 -11.92
N GLN A 273 13.61 9.08 -11.92
CA GLN A 273 13.44 9.98 -13.07
C GLN A 273 14.18 9.48 -14.32
N GLN A 274 15.43 9.00 -14.15
CA GLN A 274 16.25 8.51 -15.26
C GLN A 274 15.62 7.28 -15.95
N HIS A 275 15.10 6.33 -15.19
CA HIS A 275 14.56 5.07 -15.72
C HIS A 275 13.09 5.19 -16.17
N LEU A 276 12.28 6.04 -15.52
CA LEU A 276 10.86 6.24 -15.84
C LEU A 276 10.59 7.41 -16.81
N GLY A 277 11.61 8.20 -17.16
CA GLY A 277 11.48 9.36 -18.06
C GLY A 277 10.73 10.56 -17.48
N ILE A 278 10.69 10.68 -16.14
CA ILE A 278 9.90 11.70 -15.43
C ILE A 278 10.70 13.02 -15.33
N SER A 279 10.16 14.12 -15.85
CA SER A 279 10.82 15.43 -15.79
C SER A 279 10.75 16.06 -14.39
N ASN A 280 11.53 17.11 -14.16
CA ASN A 280 11.45 17.86 -12.90
C ASN A 280 10.11 18.61 -12.78
N GLU A 281 9.51 18.93 -13.92
CA GLU A 281 8.25 19.66 -14.08
C GLU A 281 7.07 18.74 -13.73
N ASP A 282 7.15 17.47 -14.14
CA ASP A 282 6.17 16.44 -13.76
C ASP A 282 6.18 16.19 -12.25
N ILE A 283 7.35 16.06 -11.61
CA ILE A 283 7.42 15.91 -10.14
C ILE A 283 6.79 17.12 -9.41
N LYS A 284 7.04 18.34 -9.87
CA LYS A 284 6.43 19.55 -9.29
C LYS A 284 4.91 19.54 -9.47
N ARG A 285 4.43 19.20 -10.67
CA ARG A 285 3.01 19.12 -11.05
C ARG A 285 2.27 18.07 -10.22
N ASN A 286 2.84 16.87 -10.11
CA ASN A 286 2.25 15.76 -9.38
C ASN A 286 2.17 16.08 -7.87
N LEU A 287 3.21 16.68 -7.30
CA LEU A 287 3.21 17.14 -5.91
C LEU A 287 2.17 18.26 -5.67
N GLN A 288 1.95 19.16 -6.63
CA GLN A 288 0.89 20.17 -6.57
C GLN A 288 -0.51 19.56 -6.68
N ALA A 289 -0.67 18.44 -7.40
CA ALA A 289 -1.88 17.62 -7.44
C ALA A 289 -2.05 16.70 -6.20
N GLY A 290 -1.10 16.73 -5.24
CA GLY A 290 -1.18 16.02 -3.97
C GLY A 290 -0.43 14.68 -3.90
N HIS A 291 0.17 14.20 -5.00
CA HIS A 291 0.89 12.93 -5.03
C HIS A 291 2.13 12.94 -4.12
N MET A 292 2.31 11.84 -3.40
CA MET A 292 3.49 11.52 -2.60
C MET A 292 4.09 10.18 -3.03
N CYS A 293 5.42 10.13 -3.14
CA CYS A 293 6.11 8.94 -3.63
C CYS A 293 5.79 7.67 -2.82
N GLY A 294 5.15 6.68 -3.46
CA GLY A 294 4.70 5.44 -2.83
C GLY A 294 3.27 5.48 -2.27
N ASP A 295 2.46 6.46 -2.67
CA ASP A 295 1.00 6.46 -2.47
C ASP A 295 0.26 5.62 -3.53
N ASP A 296 -1.07 5.63 -3.47
CA ASP A 296 -1.98 4.95 -4.40
C ASP A 296 -2.15 5.67 -5.77
N ILE A 297 -1.42 6.76 -6.04
CA ILE A 297 -1.43 7.49 -7.32
C ILE A 297 -0.22 7.03 -8.13
N ASP A 298 -0.28 5.78 -8.59
CA ASP A 298 0.84 5.08 -9.22
C ASP A 298 0.98 5.33 -10.74
N ILE A 299 -0.06 5.83 -11.41
CA ILE A 299 -0.07 6.19 -12.83
C ILE A 299 -0.71 7.58 -13.03
N ILE A 300 -0.05 8.44 -13.81
CA ILE A 300 -0.53 9.77 -14.25
C ILE A 300 -0.23 9.93 -15.74
N ASP A 301 -1.21 10.38 -16.54
CA ASP A 301 -1.10 10.55 -18.00
C ASP A 301 -0.55 9.31 -18.73
N GLY A 302 -0.91 8.11 -18.27
CA GLY A 302 -0.43 6.81 -18.78
C GLY A 302 1.01 6.46 -18.37
N ARG A 303 1.67 7.28 -17.54
CA ARG A 303 3.06 7.07 -17.08
C ARG A 303 3.13 6.67 -15.61
N PRO A 304 4.05 5.78 -15.23
CA PRO A 304 4.25 5.41 -13.83
C PRO A 304 4.84 6.57 -13.02
N THR A 305 4.38 6.78 -11.79
CA THR A 305 5.00 7.72 -10.82
C THR A 305 6.14 7.06 -10.01
N GLY A 306 6.29 5.74 -10.14
CA GLY A 306 7.26 4.89 -9.46
C GLY A 306 7.16 3.45 -9.96
N SER A 307 7.94 2.55 -9.39
CA SER A 307 8.02 1.15 -9.84
C SER A 307 7.90 0.15 -8.69
N VAL A 308 8.02 -1.14 -8.97
CA VAL A 308 8.08 -2.23 -8.00
C VAL A 308 9.53 -2.71 -7.87
N ARG A 309 9.97 -3.00 -6.65
CA ARG A 309 11.34 -3.44 -6.38
C ARG A 309 11.37 -4.60 -5.38
N ILE A 310 12.01 -5.69 -5.80
CA ILE A 310 12.41 -6.80 -4.93
C ILE A 310 13.90 -6.68 -4.59
N SER A 311 14.31 -7.22 -3.44
CA SER A 311 15.68 -7.09 -2.93
C SER A 311 16.01 -8.28 -2.05
N PHE A 312 16.92 -9.14 -2.49
CA PHE A 312 17.31 -10.34 -1.75
C PHE A 312 18.38 -10.02 -0.71
N GLY A 313 18.24 -10.58 0.50
CA GLY A 313 19.21 -10.49 1.59
C GLY A 313 19.79 -11.87 1.92
N TYR A 314 20.74 -11.93 2.85
CA TYR A 314 21.39 -13.19 3.24
C TYR A 314 20.43 -14.25 3.81
N MET A 315 19.26 -13.84 4.32
CA MET A 315 18.20 -14.74 4.80
C MET A 315 17.20 -15.16 3.72
N SER A 316 17.24 -14.55 2.52
CA SER A 316 16.36 -14.94 1.41
C SER A 316 16.77 -16.29 0.85
N THR A 317 15.79 -17.04 0.34
CA THR A 317 15.97 -18.41 -0.18
C THR A 317 15.61 -18.50 -1.67
N PHE A 318 15.96 -19.62 -2.29
CA PHE A 318 15.51 -19.94 -3.65
C PHE A 318 14.00 -20.18 -3.70
N GLU A 319 13.39 -20.65 -2.59
CA GLU A 319 11.95 -20.79 -2.49
C GLU A 319 11.23 -19.42 -2.48
N ASP A 320 11.77 -18.41 -1.81
CA ASP A 320 11.22 -17.03 -1.85
C ASP A 320 11.18 -16.50 -3.29
N ALA A 321 12.30 -16.67 -4.02
CA ALA A 321 12.40 -16.30 -5.44
C ALA A 321 11.38 -17.07 -6.31
N GLN A 322 11.27 -18.39 -6.11
CA GLN A 322 10.27 -19.20 -6.81
C GLN A 322 8.83 -18.82 -6.46
N ASN A 323 8.52 -18.52 -5.20
CA ASN A 323 7.18 -18.13 -4.77
C ASN A 323 6.80 -16.75 -5.30
N PHE A 324 7.75 -15.82 -5.41
CA PHE A 324 7.57 -14.57 -6.15
C PHE A 324 7.31 -14.79 -7.66
N LEU A 325 8.08 -15.66 -8.32
CA LEU A 325 7.86 -15.99 -9.74
C LEU A 325 6.49 -16.66 -9.97
N LYS A 326 6.10 -17.60 -9.10
CA LYS A 326 4.75 -18.22 -9.11
C LYS A 326 3.65 -17.17 -8.98
N PHE A 327 3.83 -16.14 -8.15
CA PHE A 327 2.88 -15.02 -8.01
C PHE A 327 2.74 -14.21 -9.32
N ILE A 328 3.85 -13.81 -9.96
CA ILE A 328 3.79 -13.08 -11.24
C ILE A 328 3.09 -13.94 -12.31
N ILE A 329 3.46 -15.22 -12.42
CA ILE A 329 2.84 -16.15 -13.37
C ILE A 329 1.34 -16.31 -13.09
N ALA A 330 0.94 -16.59 -11.85
CA ALA A 330 -0.47 -16.85 -11.50
C ALA A 330 -1.38 -15.61 -11.57
N THR A 331 -0.83 -14.40 -11.48
CA THR A 331 -1.62 -13.16 -11.53
C THR A 331 -1.66 -12.50 -12.91
N GLN A 332 -0.72 -12.81 -13.81
CA GLN A 332 -0.64 -12.21 -15.14
C GLN A 332 -0.91 -13.21 -16.28
N LEU A 333 -0.52 -14.48 -16.15
CA LEU A 333 -0.60 -15.47 -17.23
C LEU A 333 -1.77 -16.45 -17.01
N SER A 334 -2.52 -16.75 -18.07
CA SER A 334 -3.60 -17.73 -18.03
C SER A 334 -3.08 -19.17 -18.11
N LYS A 335 -3.97 -20.15 -17.89
CA LYS A 335 -3.66 -21.58 -18.13
C LYS A 335 -3.24 -21.87 -19.59
N ALA A 336 -3.58 -21.01 -20.55
CA ALA A 336 -3.17 -21.15 -21.96
C ALA A 336 -1.77 -20.57 -22.26
N ASP A 337 -1.28 -19.63 -21.46
CA ASP A 337 0.05 -19.01 -21.63
C ASP A 337 1.18 -19.84 -21.00
N MET A 338 0.86 -20.87 -20.21
CA MET A 338 1.83 -21.71 -19.46
C MET A 338 2.63 -22.67 -20.36
N LYS A 339 3.52 -22.12 -21.20
CA LYS A 339 4.59 -22.88 -21.88
C LYS A 339 5.92 -22.74 -21.13
N PHE A 340 6.15 -23.64 -20.17
CA PHE A 340 7.44 -23.72 -19.48
C PHE A 340 8.57 -24.09 -20.46
N PRO A 341 9.76 -23.45 -20.35
CA PRO A 341 10.99 -24.02 -20.92
C PRO A 341 11.26 -25.37 -20.26
N SER A 342 11.43 -26.42 -21.06
CA SER A 342 11.91 -27.72 -20.58
C SER A 342 13.29 -27.57 -19.93
N GLN A 343 13.52 -28.22 -18.79
CA GLN A 343 14.85 -28.24 -18.17
C GLN A 343 15.92 -28.74 -19.17
N PRO A 344 17.15 -28.20 -19.14
CA PRO A 344 18.25 -28.74 -19.91
C PRO A 344 18.59 -30.14 -19.38
N THR A 345 18.26 -31.17 -20.17
CA THR A 345 18.73 -32.53 -19.92
C THR A 345 20.26 -32.56 -19.94
N PRO A 346 20.93 -33.20 -18.96
CA PRO A 346 22.37 -33.28 -18.96
C PRO A 346 22.84 -34.16 -20.13
N THR A 347 23.51 -33.54 -21.11
CA THR A 347 24.09 -34.23 -22.26
C THR A 347 25.21 -35.17 -21.81
N LYS A 348 24.84 -36.42 -21.48
CA LYS A 348 25.82 -37.48 -21.25
C LYS A 348 26.52 -37.80 -22.57
N THR A 349 27.77 -37.35 -22.71
CA THR A 349 28.71 -37.91 -23.68
C THR A 349 28.89 -39.40 -23.40
N VAL A 350 28.37 -40.25 -24.28
CA VAL A 350 28.61 -41.69 -24.24
C VAL A 350 29.97 -41.96 -24.87
N THR A 351 30.93 -42.40 -24.06
CA THR A 351 32.04 -43.23 -24.52
C THR A 351 31.69 -44.68 -24.20
N GLU A 352 31.73 -45.56 -25.20
CA GLU A 352 31.39 -46.97 -25.04
C GLU A 352 32.57 -47.76 -24.47
N SER A 353 32.33 -48.57 -23.43
CA SER A 353 33.23 -49.66 -22.98
C SER A 353 32.44 -50.69 -22.16
N GLU A 354 32.16 -51.83 -22.78
CA GLU A 354 32.21 -53.21 -22.26
C GLU A 354 31.60 -53.58 -20.88
N GLU A 355 30.58 -54.45 -20.96
CA GLU A 355 30.26 -55.63 -20.12
C GLU A 355 30.38 -55.59 -18.58
N SER A 356 29.24 -55.74 -17.89
CA SER A 356 28.81 -57.04 -17.29
C SER A 356 27.53 -56.91 -16.41
N PRO A 357 26.73 -57.97 -16.23
CA PRO A 357 25.45 -57.90 -15.50
C PRO A 357 25.50 -58.54 -14.09
N MET A 358 24.69 -58.01 -13.16
CA MET A 358 24.21 -58.75 -11.97
C MET A 358 22.73 -58.42 -11.69
N GLN A 359 22.06 -59.30 -10.93
CA GLN A 359 20.61 -59.40 -10.81
C GLN A 359 20.08 -58.92 -9.44
N ASN A 360 18.74 -59.03 -9.27
CA ASN A 360 17.98 -59.05 -8.00
C ASN A 360 17.82 -57.67 -7.29
N ASP A 361 16.70 -57.37 -6.63
CA ASP A 361 15.44 -58.13 -6.52
C ASP A 361 14.21 -57.24 -6.20
N GLN A 362 13.03 -57.87 -6.18
CA GLN A 362 11.80 -57.62 -5.39
C GLN A 362 11.67 -56.30 -4.57
N THR A 363 10.48 -55.68 -4.44
CA THR A 363 9.15 -56.31 -4.26
C THR A 363 7.98 -55.37 -4.64
N SER A 364 6.76 -55.93 -4.71
CA SER A 364 5.48 -55.19 -4.65
C SER A 364 5.24 -54.57 -3.26
N CYS A 365 4.18 -53.82 -2.91
CA CYS A 365 2.76 -53.81 -3.32
C CYS A 365 2.05 -52.53 -2.76
N HIS A 366 0.75 -52.24 -2.89
CA HIS A 366 -0.44 -52.91 -3.47
C HIS A 366 -1.48 -51.83 -3.85
N ASN A 367 -2.31 -52.03 -4.87
CA ASN A 367 -3.55 -51.26 -5.06
C ASN A 367 -4.67 -51.78 -4.14
N ALA A 368 -5.57 -50.88 -3.72
CA ALA A 368 -6.92 -51.19 -3.23
C ALA A 368 -7.89 -50.08 -3.68
N ASP A 369 -9.15 -50.41 -3.94
CA ASP A 369 -10.10 -49.59 -4.69
C ASP A 369 -11.55 -49.86 -4.23
N VAL A 370 -12.48 -48.95 -4.55
CA VAL A 370 -13.95 -49.06 -4.48
C VAL A 370 -14.60 -49.28 -3.08
N LEU A 371 -15.37 -48.29 -2.60
CA LEU A 371 -16.84 -48.44 -2.48
C LEU A 371 -17.60 -47.11 -2.27
N SER A 372 -18.93 -47.17 -2.46
CA SER A 372 -19.90 -46.07 -2.42
C SER A 372 -21.16 -46.48 -1.64
N MET A 373 -21.91 -45.53 -1.08
CA MET A 373 -23.24 -45.76 -0.48
C MET A 373 -24.23 -44.62 -0.80
N LYS A 374 -25.54 -44.96 -0.85
CA LYS A 374 -26.68 -44.07 -1.21
C LYS A 374 -27.95 -44.38 -0.39
N THR A 375 -28.65 -43.34 0.10
CA THR A 375 -30.03 -43.29 0.66
C THR A 375 -30.50 -41.82 0.56
N ILE A 376 -31.59 -41.34 -0.07
CA ILE A 376 -32.82 -41.85 -0.73
C ILE A 376 -34.02 -42.11 0.22
N ILE A 377 -35.23 -41.63 -0.16
CA ILE A 377 -36.56 -41.72 0.53
C ILE A 377 -36.69 -40.78 1.75
N ALA A 378 -37.74 -39.97 1.98
CA ALA A 378 -38.94 -39.46 1.27
C ALA A 378 -39.27 -38.07 1.88
N ASP A 379 -39.85 -37.04 1.24
CA ASP A 379 -41.06 -36.89 0.40
C ASP A 379 -42.41 -36.88 1.16
N THR A 380 -42.97 -35.66 1.36
CA THR A 380 -44.42 -35.36 1.52
C THR A 380 -44.70 -33.85 1.41
N GLY A 381 -45.64 -33.46 0.55
CA GLY A 381 -46.54 -32.31 0.75
C GLY A 381 -48.00 -32.82 0.88
N PRO A 382 -49.04 -32.06 0.50
CA PRO A 382 -49.13 -30.62 0.18
C PRO A 382 -50.33 -29.93 0.90
N TRP A 383 -50.64 -28.66 0.58
CA TRP A 383 -52.01 -28.26 0.17
C TRP A 383 -52.11 -26.82 -0.36
N ASN A 384 -53.11 -26.61 -1.23
CA ASN A 384 -53.52 -25.30 -1.77
C ASN A 384 -54.65 -24.70 -0.93
N ASN A 385 -54.86 -23.38 -1.03
CA ASN A 385 -56.16 -22.85 -1.48
C ASN A 385 -56.07 -21.38 -1.93
N SER A 386 -57.13 -20.90 -2.56
CA SER A 386 -57.14 -19.64 -3.32
C SER A 386 -58.37 -18.76 -3.03
N SER A 387 -58.35 -17.56 -3.62
CA SER A 387 -59.50 -16.82 -4.18
C SER A 387 -60.02 -15.54 -3.48
N ALA A 388 -60.40 -14.64 -4.40
CA ALA A 388 -61.47 -13.65 -4.33
C ALA A 388 -61.21 -12.23 -3.78
N MET A 389 -61.68 -11.27 -4.57
CA MET A 389 -61.82 -9.85 -4.26
C MET A 389 -63.12 -9.58 -3.49
N LEU A 390 -63.21 -8.42 -2.84
CA LEU A 390 -64.42 -7.60 -2.94
C LEU A 390 -64.07 -6.10 -3.01
N LYS A 391 -64.96 -5.29 -3.59
CA LYS A 391 -64.83 -3.82 -3.69
C LYS A 391 -65.80 -3.16 -2.73
N THR A 392 -65.40 -2.06 -2.08
CA THR A 392 -66.34 -1.06 -1.53
C THR A 392 -65.87 0.38 -1.79
N THR A 393 -66.86 1.23 -2.05
CA THR A 393 -66.80 2.54 -2.71
C THR A 393 -66.18 3.68 -1.88
N ARG A 394 -65.71 4.71 -2.59
CA ARG A 394 -65.25 6.03 -2.07
C ARG A 394 -66.18 6.67 -1.04
N TRP A 395 -65.59 7.46 -0.13
CA TRP A 395 -66.19 8.70 0.37
C TRP A 395 -65.11 9.81 0.53
N GLN A 396 -65.53 11.05 0.29
CA GLN A 396 -64.84 12.35 0.39
C GLN A 396 -65.98 13.40 0.53
N PRO A 397 -65.79 14.64 1.03
CA PRO A 397 -64.56 15.48 1.08
C PRO A 397 -64.32 16.01 2.53
N PRO A 398 -63.67 17.17 2.83
CA PRO A 398 -62.93 18.11 1.98
C PRO A 398 -61.51 18.47 2.46
N GLU A 399 -60.79 19.17 1.58
CA GLU A 399 -59.47 19.77 1.82
C GLU A 399 -59.57 21.13 2.51
N THR A 400 -58.68 21.42 3.46
CA THR A 400 -58.36 22.79 3.87
C THR A 400 -56.86 22.97 4.16
N GLU A 401 -56.26 23.89 3.41
CA GLU A 401 -55.33 24.90 3.94
C GLU A 401 -54.01 24.44 4.62
N LEU A 402 -53.33 23.43 4.06
CA LEU A 402 -51.91 23.17 4.38
C LEU A 402 -50.96 23.10 3.17
N GLU A 403 -51.46 22.91 1.94
CA GLU A 403 -50.60 22.69 0.77
C GLU A 403 -49.96 23.96 0.19
N ARG A 404 -50.53 25.14 0.44
CA ARG A 404 -50.03 26.42 -0.14
C ARG A 404 -48.65 26.84 0.33
N THR A 405 -48.14 26.27 1.42
CA THR A 405 -46.80 26.60 1.98
C THR A 405 -45.70 25.63 1.55
N ARG A 406 -46.01 24.57 0.78
CA ARG A 406 -45.01 23.60 0.29
C ARG A 406 -44.46 23.89 -1.10
N ALA A 407 -45.13 24.75 -1.89
CA ALA A 407 -44.77 25.02 -3.28
C ALA A 407 -43.61 26.03 -3.48
N ALA A 408 -43.17 26.73 -2.43
CA ALA A 408 -42.33 27.93 -2.55
C ALA A 408 -40.80 27.71 -2.48
N VAL A 409 -40.31 26.46 -2.57
CA VAL A 409 -38.87 26.13 -2.44
C VAL A 409 -38.35 25.24 -3.60
N PHE A 410 -39.22 24.71 -4.45
CA PHE A 410 -38.86 23.79 -5.54
C PHE A 410 -38.67 24.48 -6.91
N GLU A 411 -37.77 25.47 -6.98
CA GLU A 411 -37.28 26.04 -8.24
C GLU A 411 -35.74 26.12 -8.29
N ARG A 412 -35.06 24.96 -8.40
CA ARG A 412 -33.69 24.80 -8.96
C ARG A 412 -33.23 23.34 -9.09
N ALA A 413 -33.95 22.55 -9.88
CA ALA A 413 -33.43 21.31 -10.46
C ALA A 413 -34.17 21.02 -11.78
N VAL A 414 -33.44 20.67 -12.84
CA VAL A 414 -34.04 20.22 -14.12
C VAL A 414 -33.80 18.71 -14.24
N PRO A 415 -34.83 17.85 -14.10
CA PRO A 415 -34.67 16.42 -14.31
C PRO A 415 -34.50 16.13 -15.80
N VAL A 416 -33.38 15.50 -16.18
CA VAL A 416 -33.23 14.95 -17.53
C VAL A 416 -34.05 13.67 -17.62
N HIS A 417 -35.19 13.72 -18.32
CA HIS A 417 -36.05 12.55 -18.52
C HIS A 417 -35.43 11.54 -19.51
N SER A 418 -34.72 10.53 -19.00
CA SER A 418 -34.42 9.29 -19.74
C SER A 418 -35.65 8.37 -19.75
N SER A 419 -36.08 7.94 -20.94
CA SER A 419 -37.38 7.29 -21.15
C SER A 419 -37.36 5.75 -20.95
N SER A 420 -36.95 5.27 -19.77
CA SER A 420 -37.08 3.83 -19.40
C SER A 420 -36.96 3.50 -17.90
N ASN A 421 -36.75 4.47 -17.01
CA ASN A 421 -36.28 4.19 -15.65
C ASN A 421 -37.32 3.51 -14.74
N LYS A 422 -37.01 2.31 -14.24
CA LYS A 422 -37.49 1.86 -12.92
C LYS A 422 -36.92 2.82 -11.86
N PRO A 423 -37.65 3.12 -10.77
CA PRO A 423 -37.10 3.92 -9.68
C PRO A 423 -35.98 3.14 -8.96
N ILE A 424 -34.78 3.72 -8.91
CA ILE A 424 -33.67 3.20 -8.09
C ILE A 424 -34.06 3.37 -6.62
N SER A 425 -33.82 2.35 -5.81
CA SER A 425 -34.12 2.38 -4.36
C SER A 425 -33.03 1.70 -3.53
N VAL A 426 -32.99 2.06 -2.25
CA VAL A 426 -32.13 1.40 -1.24
C VAL A 426 -32.69 0.00 -0.95
N THR A 427 -31.90 -1.05 -1.16
CA THR A 427 -32.30 -2.44 -0.91
C THR A 427 -31.90 -2.91 0.49
N ASN A 428 -30.72 -2.50 0.99
CA ASN A 428 -30.19 -2.91 2.29
C ASN A 428 -29.46 -1.74 2.95
N ILE A 429 -29.51 -1.65 4.28
CA ILE A 429 -28.71 -0.73 5.09
C ILE A 429 -27.92 -1.54 6.11
N CYS A 430 -26.60 -1.37 6.12
CA CYS A 430 -25.69 -2.16 6.94
C CYS A 430 -24.79 -1.26 7.81
N LEU A 431 -24.71 -1.60 9.09
CA LEU A 431 -23.76 -1.04 10.04
C LEU A 431 -22.67 -2.05 10.38
N TYR A 432 -21.53 -1.54 10.83
CA TYR A 432 -20.43 -2.32 11.39
C TYR A 432 -19.95 -1.61 12.67
N PRO A 433 -20.71 -1.70 13.78
CA PRO A 433 -20.42 -0.96 15.01
C PRO A 433 -18.98 -1.12 15.49
N ILE A 434 -18.50 -2.37 15.46
CA ILE A 434 -17.13 -2.73 15.73
C ILE A 434 -16.38 -2.88 14.40
N LYS A 435 -15.31 -2.12 14.22
CA LYS A 435 -14.41 -2.19 13.07
C LYS A 435 -13.95 -3.64 12.83
N SER A 436 -14.02 -4.10 11.58
CA SER A 436 -13.70 -5.47 11.15
C SER A 436 -14.65 -6.61 11.59
N CYS A 437 -15.70 -6.35 12.39
CA CYS A 437 -16.68 -7.38 12.79
C CYS A 437 -17.80 -7.58 11.73
N SER A 438 -18.81 -8.42 11.97
CA SER A 438 -19.92 -8.66 11.02
C SER A 438 -20.69 -7.39 10.64
N ALA A 439 -21.57 -7.51 9.64
CA ALA A 439 -22.63 -6.53 9.42
C ALA A 439 -23.73 -6.66 10.47
N PHE A 440 -24.35 -5.53 10.82
CA PHE A 440 -25.66 -5.42 11.46
C PHE A 440 -26.61 -4.79 10.45
N GLU A 441 -27.52 -5.59 9.89
CA GLU A 441 -28.45 -5.15 8.84
C GLU A 441 -29.75 -4.61 9.45
N VAL A 442 -30.25 -3.49 8.91
CA VAL A 442 -31.39 -2.74 9.46
C VAL A 442 -32.30 -2.20 8.35
N THR A 443 -33.60 -2.08 8.65
CA THR A 443 -34.61 -1.53 7.70
C THR A 443 -34.69 -0.01 7.72
N GLN A 444 -34.32 0.63 8.83
CA GLN A 444 -34.24 2.08 8.99
C GLN A 444 -33.21 2.42 10.07
N TRP A 445 -32.46 3.52 9.90
CA TRP A 445 -31.46 3.95 10.88
C TRP A 445 -31.20 5.46 10.92
N PRO A 446 -30.90 6.05 12.09
CA PRO A 446 -30.51 7.46 12.19
C PRO A 446 -29.18 7.75 11.49
N VAL A 447 -29.14 8.87 10.76
CA VAL A 447 -27.93 9.46 10.18
C VAL A 447 -27.37 10.53 11.13
N GLY A 448 -26.05 10.51 11.35
CA GLY A 448 -25.34 11.50 12.16
C GLY A 448 -24.16 12.12 11.42
N ASN A 449 -23.51 13.09 12.08
CA ASN A 449 -22.45 13.93 11.48
C ASN A 449 -21.17 13.17 11.07
N GLN A 450 -21.03 11.90 11.47
CA GLN A 450 -19.86 11.05 11.18
C GLN A 450 -20.15 9.88 10.24
N GLY A 451 -21.43 9.59 9.94
CA GLY A 451 -21.87 8.35 9.28
C GLY A 451 -23.27 7.92 9.76
N LEU A 452 -23.63 6.65 9.52
CA LEU A 452 -24.76 6.03 10.25
C LEU A 452 -24.45 6.05 11.76
N LEU A 453 -25.47 6.30 12.60
CA LEU A 453 -25.27 6.43 14.04
C LEU A 453 -24.64 5.14 14.63
N TYR A 454 -23.56 5.28 15.41
CA TYR A 454 -22.76 4.18 15.98
C TYR A 454 -21.90 3.35 14.99
N ASP A 455 -21.83 3.72 13.71
CA ASP A 455 -21.07 2.97 12.70
C ASP A 455 -19.54 3.17 12.82
N ARG A 456 -18.81 2.05 13.03
CA ARG A 456 -17.37 2.00 13.33
C ARG A 456 -16.96 2.86 14.55
N ASN A 457 -17.82 2.95 15.57
CA ASN A 457 -17.51 3.65 16.84
C ASN A 457 -16.57 2.85 17.78
N TRP A 458 -16.42 1.54 17.57
CA TRP A 458 -15.52 0.66 18.35
C TRP A 458 -14.50 -0.04 17.45
N MET A 459 -13.37 -0.46 18.03
CA MET A 459 -12.40 -1.37 17.42
C MET A 459 -11.68 -2.21 18.47
N LEU A 460 -11.08 -3.32 18.06
CA LEU A 460 -10.21 -4.12 18.91
C LEU A 460 -8.75 -3.67 18.78
N VAL A 461 -8.01 -3.68 19.89
CA VAL A 461 -6.55 -3.49 19.92
C VAL A 461 -5.85 -4.63 20.64
N ASN A 462 -4.60 -4.87 20.29
CA ASN A 462 -3.71 -5.72 21.07
C ASN A 462 -3.10 -4.96 22.27
N GLN A 463 -2.35 -5.67 23.12
CA GLN A 463 -1.58 -5.14 24.26
C GLN A 463 -0.68 -3.91 23.96
N ASN A 464 -0.35 -3.65 22.68
CA ASN A 464 0.48 -2.52 22.24
C ASN A 464 -0.36 -1.33 21.74
N GLY A 465 -1.69 -1.34 21.90
CA GLY A 465 -2.59 -0.28 21.43
C GLY A 465 -2.75 -0.21 19.90
N VAL A 466 -2.36 -1.27 19.18
CA VAL A 466 -2.44 -1.35 17.72
C VAL A 466 -3.76 -2.01 17.31
N CYS A 467 -4.49 -1.38 16.40
CA CYS A 467 -5.77 -1.88 15.89
C CYS A 467 -5.60 -3.28 15.27
N ILE A 468 -6.42 -4.23 15.72
CA ILE A 468 -6.60 -5.54 15.10
C ILE A 468 -7.60 -5.38 13.95
N THR A 469 -7.24 -5.90 12.77
CA THR A 469 -8.03 -5.74 11.53
C THR A 469 -8.38 -7.09 10.93
N GLN A 470 -9.44 -7.17 10.11
CA GLN A 470 -9.84 -8.42 9.46
C GLN A 470 -8.72 -9.02 8.58
N LYS A 471 -7.84 -8.17 8.02
CA LYS A 471 -6.63 -8.58 7.26
C LYS A 471 -5.65 -9.42 8.11
N GLN A 472 -5.56 -9.11 9.41
CA GLN A 472 -4.76 -9.88 10.38
C GLN A 472 -5.57 -11.04 10.94
N GLU A 473 -6.81 -10.77 11.35
CA GLU A 473 -7.70 -11.72 12.04
C GLU A 473 -9.03 -11.91 11.28
N PRO A 474 -9.13 -12.91 10.41
CA PRO A 474 -10.35 -13.15 9.66
C PRO A 474 -11.55 -13.48 10.55
N ARG A 475 -11.32 -14.18 11.67
CA ARG A 475 -12.37 -14.63 12.61
C ARG A 475 -13.19 -13.49 13.22
N LEU A 476 -12.76 -12.24 13.08
CA LEU A 476 -13.58 -11.08 13.44
C LEU A 476 -14.92 -11.04 12.66
N CYS A 477 -15.00 -11.56 11.44
CA CYS A 477 -16.29 -11.62 10.72
C CYS A 477 -17.37 -12.42 11.46
N LEU A 478 -16.96 -13.41 12.26
CA LEU A 478 -17.83 -14.29 13.04
C LEU A 478 -18.38 -13.62 14.31
N ILE A 479 -17.90 -12.42 14.64
CA ILE A 479 -18.37 -11.63 15.77
C ILE A 479 -19.50 -10.73 15.29
N HIS A 480 -20.69 -10.93 15.86
CA HIS A 480 -21.94 -10.33 15.46
C HIS A 480 -22.42 -9.28 16.46
N PRO A 481 -22.03 -8.00 16.30
CA PRO A 481 -22.62 -6.89 17.05
C PRO A 481 -24.04 -6.57 16.56
N SER A 482 -24.92 -6.19 17.47
CA SER A 482 -26.28 -5.72 17.20
C SER A 482 -26.64 -4.60 18.18
N ILE A 483 -27.37 -3.58 17.74
CA ILE A 483 -27.65 -2.39 18.56
C ILE A 483 -29.15 -2.25 18.84
N ASP A 484 -29.52 -2.17 20.13
CA ASP A 484 -30.85 -1.76 20.58
C ASP A 484 -30.80 -0.30 21.07
N LEU A 485 -31.37 0.59 20.27
CA LEU A 485 -31.46 2.03 20.57
C LEU A 485 -32.45 2.37 21.70
N LYS A 486 -33.39 1.47 22.03
CA LYS A 486 -34.37 1.65 23.13
C LYS A 486 -33.77 1.26 24.47
N GLN A 487 -33.08 0.12 24.51
CA GLN A 487 -32.36 -0.35 25.70
C GLN A 487 -31.00 0.35 25.87
N LYS A 488 -30.54 1.08 24.85
CA LYS A 488 -29.24 1.75 24.79
C LYS A 488 -28.04 0.81 25.00
N ILE A 489 -28.09 -0.37 24.38
CA ILE A 489 -27.01 -1.37 24.44
C ILE A 489 -26.62 -1.87 23.06
N MET A 490 -25.35 -2.24 22.92
CA MET A 490 -24.85 -3.13 21.87
C MET A 490 -24.72 -4.55 22.44
N VAL A 491 -25.39 -5.52 21.84
CA VAL A 491 -25.26 -6.95 22.17
C VAL A 491 -24.38 -7.62 21.13
N ILE A 492 -23.33 -8.28 21.58
CA ILE A 492 -22.37 -9.01 20.76
C ILE A 492 -22.62 -10.51 20.93
N LYS A 493 -22.55 -11.25 19.83
CA LYS A 493 -22.66 -12.72 19.79
C LYS A 493 -21.54 -13.31 18.94
N ALA A 494 -21.11 -14.52 19.25
CA ALA A 494 -20.30 -15.37 18.38
C ALA A 494 -20.69 -16.83 18.63
N GLU A 495 -20.42 -17.72 17.68
CA GLU A 495 -20.67 -19.14 17.86
C GLU A 495 -19.76 -19.70 18.98
N GLY A 496 -20.33 -20.53 19.86
CA GLY A 496 -19.65 -21.07 21.04
C GLY A 496 -19.49 -20.10 22.22
N MET A 497 -19.90 -18.84 22.12
CA MET A 497 -19.74 -17.82 23.17
C MET A 497 -21.10 -17.35 23.73
N ASP A 498 -21.18 -17.16 25.05
CA ASP A 498 -22.34 -16.50 25.68
C ASP A 498 -22.49 -15.04 25.20
N PRO A 499 -23.70 -14.56 24.87
CA PRO A 499 -23.91 -13.17 24.45
C PRO A 499 -23.51 -12.14 25.50
N ILE A 500 -22.77 -11.11 25.09
CA ILE A 500 -22.30 -10.04 25.99
C ILE A 500 -22.87 -8.67 25.57
N ALA A 501 -23.22 -7.83 26.54
CA ALA A 501 -23.87 -6.54 26.32
C ALA A 501 -22.99 -5.36 26.80
N ILE A 502 -22.95 -4.29 26.01
CA ILE A 502 -22.14 -3.08 26.25
C ILE A 502 -23.04 -1.84 26.17
N PRO A 503 -23.02 -0.92 27.15
CA PRO A 503 -23.77 0.33 27.08
C PRO A 503 -23.37 1.24 25.91
N LEU A 504 -24.35 1.86 25.25
CA LEU A 504 -24.13 2.87 24.20
C LEU A 504 -23.83 4.26 24.77
N GLU A 505 -24.21 4.54 26.01
CA GLU A 505 -23.96 5.82 26.69
C GLU A 505 -22.87 5.69 27.78
N GLU A 506 -22.21 6.80 28.10
CA GLU A 506 -21.09 6.83 29.04
C GLU A 506 -21.56 6.95 30.50
N ASN A 507 -21.12 6.03 31.35
CA ASN A 507 -21.14 6.25 32.80
C ASN A 507 -19.96 7.16 33.16
N LEU A 508 -20.21 8.47 33.22
CA LEU A 508 -19.19 9.53 33.43
C LEU A 508 -18.33 9.36 34.70
N GLU A 509 -18.77 8.52 35.63
CA GLU A 509 -18.24 8.37 37.00
C GLU A 509 -17.24 7.21 37.21
N LYS A 510 -16.96 6.36 36.21
CA LYS A 510 -16.04 5.22 36.37
C LYS A 510 -14.89 5.14 35.36
N GLU A 511 -13.69 4.96 35.91
CA GLU A 511 -12.50 4.33 35.30
C GLU A 511 -12.08 4.82 33.90
N ARG A 512 -11.68 6.10 33.83
CA ARG A 512 -11.10 6.72 32.62
C ARG A 512 -9.63 6.32 32.37
N GLN A 513 -9.37 5.12 31.85
CA GLN A 513 -8.07 4.83 31.22
C GLN A 513 -8.09 5.32 29.76
N ILE A 514 -7.62 6.55 29.53
CA ILE A 514 -7.56 7.17 28.19
C ILE A 514 -6.35 6.59 27.43
N CYS A 515 -6.61 5.60 26.58
CA CYS A 515 -5.60 4.99 25.73
C CYS A 515 -5.45 5.78 24.41
N GLN A 516 -4.20 6.12 24.04
CA GLN A 516 -3.88 6.67 22.72
C GLN A 516 -3.61 5.53 21.73
N SER A 517 -4.65 5.08 21.04
CA SER A 517 -4.56 4.02 20.03
C SER A 517 -4.12 4.57 18.66
N LYS A 518 -3.58 3.69 17.80
CA LYS A 518 -3.07 4.06 16.46
C LYS A 518 -3.92 3.44 15.35
N VAL A 519 -4.53 4.29 14.51
CA VAL A 519 -5.39 3.92 13.38
C VAL A 519 -4.86 4.59 12.11
N CYS A 520 -4.53 3.82 11.07
CA CYS A 520 -4.07 4.35 9.78
C CYS A 520 -3.04 5.49 9.94
N ALA A 521 -1.97 5.23 10.70
CA ALA A 521 -0.93 6.17 11.16
C ALA A 521 -1.33 7.27 12.16
N HIS A 522 -2.61 7.64 12.28
CA HIS A 522 -3.12 8.67 13.18
C HIS A 522 -3.25 8.16 14.63
N ARG A 523 -3.17 9.07 15.62
CA ARG A 523 -3.44 8.79 17.03
C ARG A 523 -4.86 9.27 17.39
N VAL A 524 -5.68 8.40 17.96
CA VAL A 524 -7.06 8.72 18.36
C VAL A 524 -7.18 8.58 19.88
N GLN A 525 -7.98 9.45 20.52
CA GLN A 525 -8.34 9.29 21.92
C GLN A 525 -9.48 8.26 22.03
N THR A 526 -9.21 7.20 22.80
CA THR A 526 -10.10 6.05 22.92
C THR A 526 -10.21 5.58 24.37
N TYR A 527 -11.40 5.14 24.76
CA TYR A 527 -11.68 4.54 26.07
C TYR A 527 -11.71 3.03 25.96
N ASP A 528 -11.26 2.31 26.99
CA ASP A 528 -11.49 0.88 27.12
C ASP A 528 -12.96 0.58 27.49
N CYS A 529 -13.48 -0.58 27.06
CA CYS A 529 -14.80 -1.07 27.46
C CYS A 529 -14.76 -1.94 28.74
N GLY A 530 -13.56 -2.21 29.27
CA GLY A 530 -13.33 -2.86 30.57
C GLY A 530 -12.98 -4.35 30.46
N GLU A 531 -12.28 -4.87 31.48
CA GLU A 531 -11.69 -6.22 31.50
C GLU A 531 -12.68 -7.31 31.09
N ARG A 532 -13.91 -7.34 31.63
CA ARG A 532 -14.94 -8.34 31.26
C ARG A 532 -15.24 -8.39 29.75
N ILE A 533 -15.10 -7.26 29.05
CA ILE A 533 -15.22 -7.21 27.59
C ILE A 533 -13.94 -7.72 26.92
N ALA A 534 -12.77 -7.28 27.40
CA ALA A 534 -11.47 -7.75 26.91
C ALA A 534 -11.32 -9.29 27.05
N ASP A 535 -11.74 -9.87 28.18
CA ASP A 535 -11.80 -11.31 28.43
C ASP A 535 -12.59 -12.04 27.34
N TRP A 536 -13.83 -11.62 27.08
CA TRP A 536 -14.72 -12.25 26.08
C TRP A 536 -14.11 -12.28 24.68
N PHE A 537 -13.52 -11.16 24.25
CA PHE A 537 -12.83 -11.10 22.95
C PHE A 537 -11.53 -11.91 22.96
N SER A 538 -10.83 -11.96 24.09
CA SER A 538 -9.55 -12.67 24.23
C SER A 538 -9.71 -14.18 24.27
N GLU A 539 -10.76 -14.66 24.92
CA GLU A 539 -11.20 -16.06 24.89
C GLU A 539 -11.58 -16.47 23.45
N PHE A 540 -12.49 -15.72 22.81
CA PHE A 540 -12.91 -16.05 21.44
C PHE A 540 -11.73 -16.07 20.45
N LEU A 541 -10.83 -15.08 20.52
CA LEU A 541 -9.68 -14.97 19.61
C LEU A 541 -8.43 -15.77 20.03
N GLY A 542 -8.43 -16.38 21.22
CA GLY A 542 -7.28 -17.10 21.76
C GLY A 542 -6.04 -16.23 22.05
N ARG A 543 -6.21 -14.91 22.25
CA ARG A 543 -5.11 -13.98 22.57
C ARG A 543 -5.63 -12.69 23.23
N GLN A 544 -4.80 -12.07 24.07
CA GLN A 544 -5.13 -10.80 24.74
C GLN A 544 -5.45 -9.68 23.74
N CYS A 545 -6.64 -9.09 23.88
CA CYS A 545 -7.10 -7.92 23.14
C CYS A 545 -8.20 -7.17 23.91
N HIS A 546 -8.25 -5.85 23.69
CA HIS A 546 -9.19 -4.95 24.37
C HIS A 546 -10.14 -4.33 23.34
N LEU A 547 -11.43 -4.24 23.66
CA LEU A 547 -12.38 -3.46 22.86
C LEU A 547 -12.31 -2.01 23.31
N ILE A 548 -11.98 -1.12 22.39
CA ILE A 548 -11.88 0.31 22.64
C ILE A 548 -12.89 1.11 21.81
N ARG A 549 -13.40 2.19 22.39
CA ARG A 549 -14.42 3.09 21.84
C ARG A 549 -13.82 4.45 21.51
N GLN A 550 -14.23 5.07 20.40
CA GLN A 550 -13.89 6.46 20.08
C GLN A 550 -14.65 7.45 20.98
N SER A 551 -13.93 8.44 21.53
CA SER A 551 -14.54 9.54 22.28
C SER A 551 -15.36 10.47 21.39
N SER A 552 -16.53 10.92 21.87
CA SER A 552 -17.38 11.90 21.20
C SER A 552 -16.75 13.30 21.08
N ASP A 553 -15.83 13.63 21.98
CA ASP A 553 -15.27 14.99 22.10
C ASP A 553 -14.14 15.27 21.09
N PHE A 554 -13.77 14.28 20.26
CA PHE A 554 -12.64 14.37 19.34
C PHE A 554 -12.93 15.25 18.11
N LYS A 555 -12.86 16.57 18.30
CA LYS A 555 -12.60 17.51 17.20
C LYS A 555 -11.21 17.22 16.64
N GLY A 556 -11.18 16.62 15.44
CA GLY A 556 -9.95 16.09 14.86
C GLY A 556 -8.91 17.18 14.55
N ASN A 557 -7.79 17.15 15.26
CA ASN A 557 -6.59 17.95 14.95
C ASN A 557 -5.89 17.40 13.70
N ALA A 558 -6.53 17.55 12.54
CA ALA A 558 -5.90 17.37 11.24
C ALA A 558 -4.84 18.48 11.05
N THR A 559 -3.56 18.12 11.13
CA THR A 559 -2.45 19.07 10.99
C THR A 559 -2.36 19.57 9.54
N GLN A 560 -3.03 20.69 9.24
CA GLN A 560 -3.00 21.29 7.92
C GLN A 560 -1.58 21.72 7.52
N LYS A 561 -1.07 21.16 6.42
CA LYS A 561 -0.15 21.91 5.56
C LYS A 561 -0.99 22.89 4.75
N HIS A 562 -1.01 24.16 5.15
CA HIS A 562 -1.70 25.21 4.41
C HIS A 562 -1.18 25.31 2.97
N VAL A 563 -2.02 24.94 2.00
CA VAL A 563 -1.91 25.44 0.63
C VAL A 563 -2.72 26.74 0.57
N LYS A 564 -2.11 27.84 0.10
CA LYS A 564 -2.81 29.11 -0.09
C LYS A 564 -3.68 29.02 -1.35
N GLY A 565 -5.00 29.21 -1.23
CA GLY A 565 -5.85 29.48 -2.40
C GLY A 565 -7.33 29.11 -2.32
N GLN A 566 -7.74 28.21 -1.40
CA GLN A 566 -9.14 27.75 -1.32
C GLN A 566 -9.88 28.28 -0.09
N ALA A 567 -11.20 28.45 -0.24
CA ALA A 567 -12.11 28.83 0.84
C ALA A 567 -12.28 27.68 1.86
N PRO A 568 -12.59 27.97 3.14
CA PRO A 568 -12.67 26.95 4.18
C PRO A 568 -13.92 26.06 4.02
N SER A 569 -13.76 24.91 3.37
CA SER A 569 -14.75 23.84 3.41
C SER A 569 -14.85 23.23 4.81
N ALA A 570 -16.04 22.83 5.23
CA ALA A 570 -16.32 22.38 6.59
C ALA A 570 -15.61 21.05 6.90
N THR A 571 -14.54 21.11 7.69
CA THR A 571 -13.73 19.92 8.05
C THR A 571 -14.49 19.07 9.07
N LEU A 572 -15.16 18.02 8.61
CA LEU A 572 -15.91 17.08 9.45
C LEU A 572 -15.00 16.06 10.15
N SER A 573 -15.37 15.66 11.37
CA SER A 573 -14.74 14.55 12.09
C SER A 573 -15.19 13.21 11.50
N LEU A 574 -14.26 12.41 11.00
CA LEU A 574 -14.51 11.01 10.68
C LEU A 574 -14.47 10.14 11.96
N SER A 575 -15.25 9.06 11.99
CA SER A 575 -15.13 8.02 13.01
C SER A 575 -13.94 7.08 12.73
N LEU A 576 -13.87 5.88 13.31
CA LEU A 576 -12.83 4.87 13.01
C LEU A 576 -13.01 4.21 11.63
N VAL A 577 -13.66 4.88 10.67
CA VAL A 577 -13.71 4.51 9.24
C VAL A 577 -12.32 4.58 8.58
N ASN A 578 -12.19 4.03 7.37
CA ASN A 578 -10.92 4.05 6.64
C ASN A 578 -10.73 5.33 5.81
N GLU A 579 -11.72 5.68 4.98
CA GLU A 579 -11.57 6.65 3.88
C GLU A 579 -12.77 7.62 3.74
N ALA A 580 -14.01 7.18 4.00
CA ALA A 580 -15.20 8.03 3.93
C ALA A 580 -16.31 7.62 4.93
N GLN A 581 -17.34 8.45 5.07
CA GLN A 581 -18.46 8.25 6.00
C GLN A 581 -19.37 7.07 5.62
N TYR A 582 -19.64 6.88 4.33
CA TYR A 582 -20.45 5.77 3.81
C TYR A 582 -19.80 5.17 2.57
N LEU A 583 -20.05 3.89 2.38
CA LEU A 583 -19.75 3.14 1.17
C LEU A 583 -21.07 2.66 0.55
N LEU A 584 -21.28 2.96 -0.73
CA LEU A 584 -22.41 2.46 -1.52
C LEU A 584 -21.92 1.43 -2.55
N ILE A 585 -22.73 0.38 -2.76
CA ILE A 585 -22.57 -0.58 -3.86
C ILE A 585 -23.92 -0.81 -4.55
N ASN A 586 -23.86 -1.20 -5.82
CA ASN A 586 -25.00 -1.57 -6.65
C ASN A 586 -25.08 -3.08 -6.84
N THR A 587 -26.27 -3.65 -6.67
CA THR A 587 -26.54 -5.07 -6.87
C THR A 587 -26.33 -5.51 -8.32
N ALA A 588 -26.53 -4.63 -9.31
CA ALA A 588 -26.19 -4.94 -10.70
C ALA A 588 -24.67 -5.17 -10.88
N SER A 589 -23.84 -4.31 -10.29
CA SER A 589 -22.37 -4.48 -10.24
C SER A 589 -21.95 -5.78 -9.54
N ILE A 590 -22.68 -6.17 -8.48
CA ILE A 590 -22.45 -7.44 -7.77
C ILE A 590 -22.79 -8.65 -8.64
N LEU A 591 -23.93 -8.62 -9.36
CA LEU A 591 -24.35 -9.72 -10.22
C LEU A 591 -23.41 -9.90 -11.42
N TYR A 592 -22.98 -8.80 -12.06
CA TYR A 592 -21.95 -8.85 -13.10
C TYR A 592 -20.64 -9.49 -12.58
N LEU A 593 -20.17 -9.08 -11.41
CA LEU A 593 -18.98 -9.68 -10.80
C LEU A 593 -19.20 -11.16 -10.41
N LYS A 594 -20.39 -11.53 -9.97
CA LYS A 594 -20.77 -12.90 -9.62
C LYS A 594 -20.62 -13.85 -10.81
N GLU A 595 -21.03 -13.44 -12.00
CA GLU A 595 -20.85 -14.23 -13.24
C GLU A 595 -19.37 -14.48 -13.54
N GLN A 596 -18.53 -13.44 -13.42
CA GLN A 596 -17.07 -13.55 -13.63
C GLN A 596 -16.36 -14.44 -12.59
N ILE A 597 -16.91 -14.53 -11.37
CA ILE A 597 -16.43 -15.41 -10.30
C ILE A 597 -16.92 -16.85 -10.49
N ILE A 598 -18.18 -17.07 -10.85
CA ILE A 598 -18.75 -18.42 -11.08
C ILE A 598 -18.07 -19.12 -12.26
N ALA A 599 -17.58 -18.37 -13.26
CA ALA A 599 -16.73 -18.92 -14.32
C ALA A 599 -15.36 -19.47 -13.85
N ARG A 600 -15.03 -19.34 -12.56
CA ARG A 600 -13.74 -19.72 -11.94
C ARG A 600 -13.86 -20.55 -10.66
N LEU A 601 -15.01 -20.53 -9.98
CA LEU A 601 -15.27 -21.33 -8.78
C LEU A 601 -16.07 -22.59 -9.13
N GLU A 602 -15.76 -23.69 -8.44
CA GLU A 602 -16.48 -24.97 -8.59
C GLU A 602 -17.75 -25.04 -7.70
N GLU A 603 -17.99 -24.01 -6.87
CA GLU A 603 -19.07 -23.95 -5.88
C GLU A 603 -20.09 -22.82 -6.13
N PRO A 604 -21.39 -23.02 -5.79
CA PRO A 604 -22.44 -22.03 -5.99
C PRO A 604 -22.39 -20.89 -4.95
N LEU A 605 -22.11 -19.67 -5.40
CA LEU A 605 -22.05 -18.47 -4.56
C LEU A 605 -23.44 -17.80 -4.40
N GLU A 606 -23.85 -17.49 -3.16
CA GLU A 606 -25.04 -16.66 -2.89
C GLU A 606 -24.73 -15.16 -3.16
N THR A 607 -25.73 -14.39 -3.58
CA THR A 607 -25.54 -12.97 -3.91
C THR A 607 -25.30 -12.14 -2.65
N GLU A 608 -25.99 -12.51 -1.56
CA GLU A 608 -25.98 -11.91 -0.24
C GLU A 608 -24.60 -12.08 0.42
N GLN A 609 -23.98 -13.26 0.28
CA GLN A 609 -22.61 -13.51 0.70
C GLN A 609 -21.61 -12.59 -0.03
N LEU A 610 -21.81 -12.37 -1.33
CA LEU A 610 -20.95 -11.47 -2.11
C LEU A 610 -21.14 -10.00 -1.69
N ILE A 611 -22.37 -9.55 -1.46
CA ILE A 611 -22.69 -8.21 -0.90
C ILE A 611 -21.95 -8.00 0.43
N GLN A 612 -22.02 -8.96 1.35
CA GLN A 612 -21.39 -8.86 2.67
C GLN A 612 -19.86 -8.70 2.61
N ARG A 613 -19.18 -9.36 1.66
CA ARG A 613 -17.72 -9.25 1.43
C ARG A 613 -17.28 -7.81 1.10
N PHE A 614 -18.12 -7.01 0.44
CA PHE A 614 -17.81 -5.61 0.12
C PHE A 614 -18.05 -4.62 1.27
N ARG A 615 -18.71 -5.06 2.35
CA ARG A 615 -18.88 -4.30 3.60
C ARG A 615 -19.45 -2.88 3.42
N ALA A 616 -20.34 -2.72 2.44
CA ALA A 616 -21.02 -1.46 2.14
C ALA A 616 -22.01 -1.07 3.24
N ASN A 617 -22.28 0.23 3.38
CA ASN A 617 -23.30 0.74 4.29
C ASN A 617 -24.68 0.86 3.62
N ILE A 618 -24.69 1.14 2.32
CA ILE A 618 -25.90 1.31 1.51
C ILE A 618 -25.78 0.37 0.32
N VAL A 619 -26.78 -0.48 0.11
CA VAL A 619 -26.93 -1.28 -1.11
C VAL A 619 -28.13 -0.74 -1.87
N ILE A 620 -27.96 -0.60 -3.18
CA ILE A 620 -29.02 -0.19 -4.11
C ILE A 620 -29.12 -1.19 -5.26
N ASN A 621 -30.18 -1.10 -6.06
CA ASN A 621 -30.27 -1.81 -7.33
C ASN A 621 -30.62 -0.84 -8.47
N THR A 622 -29.70 -0.62 -9.40
CA THR A 622 -29.96 0.15 -10.64
C THR A 622 -30.32 -0.79 -11.81
N MET A 623 -30.27 -0.30 -13.06
CA MET A 623 -30.45 -1.14 -14.24
C MET A 623 -29.12 -1.67 -14.79
N GLU A 624 -28.08 -0.84 -14.84
CA GLU A 624 -26.78 -1.19 -15.44
C GLU A 624 -25.69 -1.40 -14.38
N PRO A 625 -24.73 -2.32 -14.58
CA PRO A 625 -23.60 -2.50 -13.68
C PRO A 625 -22.65 -1.31 -13.75
N PHE A 626 -22.13 -0.89 -12.60
CA PHE A 626 -21.21 0.25 -12.39
C PHE A 626 -21.78 1.63 -12.72
N GLU A 627 -23.09 1.75 -12.97
CA GLU A 627 -23.81 3.01 -13.15
C GLU A 627 -23.53 4.02 -12.02
N GLU A 628 -23.31 3.53 -10.80
CA GLU A 628 -22.97 4.33 -9.62
C GLU A 628 -21.64 5.10 -9.74
N GLU A 629 -20.71 4.66 -10.58
CA GLU A 629 -19.41 5.33 -10.74
C GLU A 629 -19.49 6.63 -11.54
N GLU A 630 -20.56 6.88 -12.31
CA GLU A 630 -20.76 8.11 -13.09
C GLU A 630 -21.44 9.26 -12.32
N TRP A 631 -21.81 9.01 -11.07
CA TRP A 631 -22.54 9.97 -10.24
C TRP A 631 -21.60 10.98 -9.57
N ALA A 632 -22.04 12.23 -9.50
CA ALA A 632 -21.36 13.31 -8.76
C ALA A 632 -22.00 13.53 -7.38
N GLU A 633 -23.34 13.45 -7.32
CA GLU A 633 -24.13 13.58 -6.10
C GLU A 633 -25.33 12.63 -6.16
N ILE A 634 -25.86 12.21 -5.00
CA ILE A 634 -27.11 11.45 -4.89
C ILE A 634 -28.00 12.03 -3.81
N SER A 635 -29.32 11.97 -4.02
CA SER A 635 -30.33 12.31 -3.02
C SER A 635 -31.13 11.08 -2.63
N ILE A 636 -31.30 10.83 -1.33
CA ILE A 636 -32.10 9.71 -0.80
C ILE A 636 -33.10 10.27 0.22
N GLY A 637 -34.37 10.36 -0.17
CA GLY A 637 -35.39 11.04 0.63
C GLY A 637 -35.04 12.52 0.85
N ALA A 638 -34.71 12.89 2.10
CA ALA A 638 -34.30 14.25 2.50
C ALA A 638 -32.79 14.38 2.77
N LEU A 639 -31.99 13.36 2.45
CA LEU A 639 -30.54 13.35 2.59
C LEU A 639 -29.87 13.59 1.24
N HIS A 640 -28.86 14.46 1.20
CA HIS A 640 -28.03 14.73 0.03
C HIS A 640 -26.60 14.27 0.30
N PHE A 641 -26.00 13.56 -0.64
CA PHE A 641 -24.65 13.02 -0.51
C PHE A 641 -23.80 13.38 -1.73
N GLN A 642 -22.58 13.85 -1.49
CA GLN A 642 -21.56 14.01 -2.52
C GLN A 642 -20.84 12.69 -2.75
N VAL A 643 -20.60 12.34 -4.02
CA VAL A 643 -19.74 11.23 -4.39
C VAL A 643 -18.28 11.69 -4.31
N VAL A 644 -17.52 11.09 -3.40
CA VAL A 644 -16.11 11.45 -3.16
C VAL A 644 -15.19 10.78 -4.18
N GLY A 645 -15.53 9.57 -4.62
CA GLY A 645 -14.75 8.79 -5.57
C GLY A 645 -15.02 7.28 -5.47
N PRO A 646 -14.37 6.46 -6.31
CA PRO A 646 -14.49 5.02 -6.29
C PRO A 646 -13.76 4.40 -5.08
N CYS A 647 -14.28 3.29 -4.55
CA CYS A 647 -13.71 2.58 -3.41
C CYS A 647 -12.67 1.54 -3.84
N ASN A 648 -11.39 1.78 -3.50
CA ASN A 648 -10.29 0.85 -3.72
C ASN A 648 -10.42 -0.39 -2.82
N ARG A 649 -10.47 -1.58 -3.41
CA ARG A 649 -10.66 -2.83 -2.67
C ARG A 649 -9.34 -3.50 -2.32
N CYS A 650 -9.36 -4.16 -1.17
CA CYS A 650 -8.25 -4.88 -0.60
C CYS A 650 -8.71 -6.29 -0.16
N GLN A 651 -7.78 -7.06 0.40
CA GLN A 651 -7.95 -8.47 0.79
C GLN A 651 -9.15 -8.79 1.69
N ILE A 652 -9.78 -7.79 2.30
CA ILE A 652 -10.99 -7.98 3.11
C ILE A 652 -12.12 -8.66 2.29
N ILE A 653 -12.23 -8.41 0.98
CA ILE A 653 -13.26 -9.06 0.14
C ILE A 653 -12.98 -10.56 -0.11
N CYS A 654 -11.74 -11.00 0.09
CA CYS A 654 -11.35 -12.42 0.02
C CYS A 654 -11.82 -13.21 1.24
N ILE A 655 -12.11 -12.54 2.37
CA ILE A 655 -12.53 -13.18 3.61
C ILE A 655 -14.01 -13.52 3.54
N ASP A 656 -14.34 -14.80 3.66
CA ASP A 656 -15.72 -15.21 3.82
C ASP A 656 -16.29 -14.68 5.12
N GLN A 657 -17.46 -14.03 5.09
CA GLN A 657 -18.03 -13.42 6.28
C GLN A 657 -18.84 -14.43 7.14
N LYS A 658 -19.11 -15.64 6.65
CA LYS A 658 -19.73 -16.76 7.39
C LYS A 658 -18.69 -17.74 7.98
N SER A 659 -17.60 -18.06 7.27
CA SER A 659 -16.57 -19.00 7.75
C SER A 659 -15.27 -18.35 8.24
N GLY A 660 -14.96 -17.13 7.80
CA GLY A 660 -13.66 -16.48 8.05
C GLY A 660 -12.52 -16.98 7.16
N GLU A 661 -12.77 -17.91 6.23
CA GLU A 661 -11.73 -18.43 5.34
C GLU A 661 -11.32 -17.44 4.25
N ARG A 662 -10.10 -17.59 3.71
CA ARG A 662 -9.50 -16.66 2.75
C ARG A 662 -9.48 -17.25 1.33
N ASN A 663 -10.42 -16.85 0.48
CA ASN A 663 -10.39 -17.18 -0.95
C ASN A 663 -9.84 -16.00 -1.77
N LYS A 664 -8.67 -16.21 -2.39
CA LYS A 664 -7.92 -15.18 -3.14
C LYS A 664 -8.59 -14.79 -4.46
N GLU A 665 -9.39 -15.70 -5.05
CA GLU A 665 -10.01 -15.49 -6.36
C GLU A 665 -10.96 -14.30 -6.40
N PHE A 666 -11.54 -13.86 -5.27
CA PHE A 666 -12.45 -12.72 -5.24
C PHE A 666 -11.77 -11.40 -5.68
N LEU A 667 -10.56 -11.11 -5.18
CA LEU A 667 -9.85 -9.88 -5.54
C LEU A 667 -9.15 -9.99 -6.90
N GLN A 668 -8.69 -11.19 -7.28
CA GLN A 668 -8.15 -11.44 -8.62
C GLN A 668 -9.26 -11.36 -9.70
N SER A 669 -10.44 -11.92 -9.45
CA SER A 669 -11.58 -11.89 -10.37
C SER A 669 -12.16 -10.48 -10.48
N LEU A 670 -12.25 -9.72 -9.37
CA LEU A 670 -12.57 -8.30 -9.43
C LEU A 670 -11.56 -7.54 -10.29
N SER A 671 -10.26 -7.76 -10.08
CA SER A 671 -9.20 -7.14 -10.89
C SER A 671 -9.38 -7.43 -12.37
N ASN A 672 -9.61 -8.70 -12.73
CA ASN A 672 -9.78 -9.11 -14.13
C ASN A 672 -11.08 -8.53 -14.74
N ALA A 673 -12.20 -8.58 -14.02
CA ALA A 673 -13.50 -8.05 -14.44
C ALA A 673 -13.57 -6.52 -14.58
N ARG A 674 -12.54 -5.79 -14.13
CA ARG A 674 -12.45 -4.32 -14.19
C ARG A 674 -11.27 -3.83 -15.03
N GLY A 675 -10.75 -4.67 -15.94
CA GLY A 675 -9.64 -4.31 -16.83
C GLY A 675 -8.34 -4.08 -16.05
N ARG A 676 -8.00 -5.05 -15.18
CA ARG A 676 -6.90 -4.97 -14.21
C ARG A 676 -7.02 -3.74 -13.30
N LYS A 677 -8.17 -3.54 -12.64
CA LYS A 677 -8.37 -2.49 -11.61
C LYS A 677 -9.07 -3.02 -10.37
N THR A 678 -8.73 -2.51 -9.19
CA THR A 678 -9.28 -3.02 -7.91
C THR A 678 -10.38 -2.16 -7.29
N HIS A 679 -11.03 -1.25 -8.03
CA HIS A 679 -12.14 -0.46 -7.49
C HIS A 679 -13.50 -1.13 -7.67
N PHE A 680 -14.40 -0.92 -6.71
CA PHE A 680 -15.78 -1.40 -6.75
C PHE A 680 -16.70 -0.56 -5.86
N GLY A 681 -17.76 0.03 -6.42
CA GLY A 681 -18.67 0.93 -5.69
C GLY A 681 -18.01 2.25 -5.27
N ILE A 682 -18.78 3.11 -4.60
CA ILE A 682 -18.43 4.53 -4.40
C ILE A 682 -18.46 4.98 -2.94
N TYR A 683 -17.60 5.92 -2.61
CA TYR A 683 -17.60 6.63 -1.34
C TYR A 683 -18.53 7.84 -1.36
N LEU A 684 -19.29 8.02 -0.27
CA LEU A 684 -20.23 9.12 -0.09
C LEU A 684 -19.88 9.96 1.15
N MET A 685 -20.17 11.25 1.08
CA MET A 685 -20.14 12.20 2.19
C MET A 685 -21.47 12.95 2.28
N ASN A 686 -22.07 13.05 3.47
CA ASN A 686 -23.36 13.72 3.67
C ASN A 686 -23.18 15.25 3.59
N GLN A 687 -23.85 15.89 2.63
CA GLN A 687 -23.94 17.35 2.51
C GLN A 687 -25.06 17.89 3.42
N SER A 688 -24.92 17.68 4.72
CA SER A 688 -25.91 18.15 5.70
C SER A 688 -25.85 19.68 5.83
N SER A 689 -26.80 20.37 5.20
CA SER A 689 -27.10 21.77 5.53
C SER A 689 -27.56 21.88 6.99
N CYS A 690 -27.20 22.97 7.66
CA CYS A 690 -27.24 23.03 9.12
C CYS A 690 -28.67 23.10 9.69
N SER A 691 -29.24 21.93 9.98
CA SER A 691 -30.59 21.71 10.51
C SER A 691 -30.53 20.69 11.64
N SER A 692 -31.25 20.92 12.74
CA SER A 692 -31.21 20.13 13.97
C SER A 692 -32.13 18.90 13.99
N SER A 693 -32.63 18.45 12.83
CA SER A 693 -33.48 17.26 12.70
C SER A 693 -32.66 15.97 12.56
N SER A 694 -33.00 14.93 13.32
CA SER A 694 -32.40 13.59 13.14
C SER A 694 -32.97 12.90 11.91
N TYR A 695 -32.29 13.04 10.77
CA TYR A 695 -32.62 12.34 9.54
C TYR A 695 -32.50 10.81 9.71
N ILE A 696 -33.43 10.07 9.09
CA ILE A 696 -33.46 8.61 9.09
C ILE A 696 -33.32 8.14 7.64
N LEU A 697 -32.39 7.21 7.40
CA LEU A 697 -32.26 6.49 6.14
C LEU A 697 -33.08 5.18 6.24
N SER A 698 -33.90 4.86 5.23
CA SER A 698 -34.77 3.68 5.24
C SER A 698 -34.71 2.88 3.94
N VAL A 699 -34.72 1.56 4.05
CA VAL A 699 -34.88 0.63 2.92
C VAL A 699 -36.16 0.94 2.15
N GLY A 700 -36.12 0.81 0.82
CA GLY A 700 -37.20 1.19 -0.10
C GLY A 700 -37.24 2.70 -0.43
N SER A 701 -36.41 3.53 0.20
CA SER A 701 -36.32 4.96 -0.14
C SER A 701 -35.80 5.15 -1.57
N PRO A 702 -36.42 6.03 -2.38
CA PRO A 702 -35.97 6.29 -3.75
C PRO A 702 -34.63 7.05 -3.75
N VAL A 703 -33.80 6.73 -4.74
CA VAL A 703 -32.48 7.33 -4.95
C VAL A 703 -32.49 8.12 -6.25
N PHE A 704 -32.14 9.40 -6.15
CA PHE A 704 -32.05 10.32 -7.28
C PHE A 704 -30.59 10.73 -7.51
N PRO A 705 -29.88 10.11 -8.47
CA PRO A 705 -28.51 10.49 -8.79
C PRO A 705 -28.44 11.73 -9.69
N MET A 706 -27.36 12.48 -9.56
CA MET A 706 -26.95 13.52 -10.52
C MET A 706 -25.61 13.10 -11.14
N LEU A 707 -25.57 13.08 -12.48
CA LEU A 707 -24.38 12.69 -13.25
C LEU A 707 -23.28 13.75 -13.15
N LYS A 708 -22.03 13.33 -13.32
CA LYS A 708 -20.90 14.25 -13.51
C LYS A 708 -21.09 15.08 -14.78
N GLU A 709 -20.79 16.37 -14.71
CA GLU A 709 -20.74 17.21 -15.91
C GLU A 709 -19.63 16.70 -16.85
N SER A 710 -20.04 16.14 -17.99
CA SER A 710 -19.07 15.65 -18.98
C SER A 710 -18.35 16.83 -19.62
N THR A 711 -17.11 17.07 -19.20
CA THR A 711 -16.23 18.13 -19.72
C THR A 711 -15.77 17.78 -21.14
N LYS A 712 -16.70 17.84 -22.10
CA LYS A 712 -16.39 17.71 -23.53
C LYS A 712 -15.45 18.84 -23.92
N ILE A 713 -14.17 18.51 -24.04
CA ILE A 713 -13.16 19.37 -24.66
C ILE A 713 -13.65 19.68 -26.07
N GLN A 714 -14.16 20.90 -26.27
CA GLN A 714 -14.40 21.41 -27.60
C GLN A 714 -13.03 21.57 -28.27
N CYS A 715 -12.75 20.74 -29.27
CA CYS A 715 -11.64 21.02 -30.18
C CYS A 715 -11.86 22.43 -30.75
N PRO A 716 -10.87 23.34 -30.68
CA PRO A 716 -11.00 24.64 -31.31
C PRO A 716 -11.20 24.44 -32.82
N PRO A 717 -12.03 25.27 -33.49
CA PRO A 717 -12.22 25.17 -34.92
C PRO A 717 -10.89 25.38 -35.65
N SER A 718 -10.70 24.64 -36.75
CA SER A 718 -9.54 24.79 -37.63
C SER A 718 -9.54 26.17 -38.29
N ASN A 719 -8.61 27.04 -37.87
CA ASN A 719 -8.35 28.29 -38.57
C ASN A 719 -7.62 28.00 -39.90
N GLU A 720 -8.39 27.73 -40.94
CA GLU A 720 -7.91 27.86 -42.32
C GLU A 720 -7.79 29.34 -42.70
N GLU A 721 -6.73 29.63 -43.46
CA GLU A 721 -6.49 30.80 -44.30
C GLU A 721 -7.04 32.19 -43.89
N LYS A 722 -6.10 33.07 -43.49
CA LYS A 722 -6.08 34.43 -44.07
C LYS A 722 -4.67 35.00 -44.12
N ALA A 723 -4.09 34.99 -45.31
CA ALA A 723 -2.87 35.73 -45.62
C ALA A 723 -3.24 37.10 -46.21
N SER A 724 -2.91 38.19 -45.51
CA SER A 724 -2.72 39.55 -46.07
C SER A 724 -2.29 40.50 -44.93
N GLY A 725 -1.18 41.22 -45.14
CA GLY A 725 -0.56 42.11 -44.15
C GLY A 725 0.96 41.98 -44.14
#